data_AF-A0A1Q3LID7-F1
#
_entry.id   AF-A0A1Q3LID7-F1
#
_cell.length_a   1.000
_cell.length_b   1.000
_cell.length_c   1.000
_cell.angle_alpha   90.00
_cell.angle_beta   90.00
_cell.angle_gamma   90.00
#
_symmetry.space_group_name_H-M   'P 1'
#
loop_
_entity.id
_entity.type
_entity.pdbx_description
1 polymer ?
#
loop_
_entity_poly.entity_id
_entity_poly.type
_entity_poly.pdbx_seq_one_letter_code
_entity_poly.pdbx_strand_id
1 'polypeptide(L)'
;MRYAFNQVGTTDSIYDETGNGCNALMVGSAQIKRMGTFNALSIGAEPGYVDMTSKVGNIVKNLSNFTISTYLYVDSSVNLFNNGNFVWTFSRSEDIEASATGCLFYSAKNSRYAICSTNWSTEKSVGLSQNAAQGSWKHITYVQSGTTGAIYVNGVLSKSGTVNLLPSTLGPTDYNYLCKSSYGSDQLLLNSMLYDFRIYNSALTGTQIATLATRTAALDTVTYKDLVDTAFANLNLGDLSAVAANLNLPATGSNNTTITWNSSNPAVISNLGVVVRPANGSNSATVVLTATIAKNFVSETKTFTATVIPSLSDQDVVLLDSNNLTLSGNLTNLRSNLTLPSGGAEGSTVTWSSSNTAILSNAGAIVTRPAHGSGNAAVVMTATIKKGSVTTTKTFNVSVAEDEGFSAYLFAYFTGNSIWQEAIRFALSDNGYNYAALNGNNSIINSADISSTGGVRDPHILRGENNDYYMVATDMVSANGWNSNRAMVLLKSTNLTDWQHSIINIPDTYPQYSAADRVWAPETIYDPSVGKYMVYFSMRLGPSDYDKIYYAYANDRFLGFESAPKLLFDNSGKSTIDGDIVYKDGKYHLFFKTEGNGNGIKKAVSDKLTGNYVLFDKYLQSTSNAVEGGCVFRMYNSDNWMLIYDMYTSGAYQFTTSTDLENFSVVSQNVSFDFTPRHGTIIPITSKEKNALLTKWGSSGVESDLKDAVSVSATSASGSLHVQISGDEDASGFTLRLFDMLGKKVLEKKHASQSETMDVSRLSPGIYILNVLTNNHILKNQKIRIN
;
A
#
# COMPACT_ATOMS: atom_id res chain seq x y z
N MET A 1 -49.03 0.95 -15.37
CA MET A 1 -48.40 1.09 -14.03
C MET A 1 -47.60 2.39 -13.99
N ARG A 2 -47.56 3.07 -12.84
CA ARG A 2 -46.80 4.32 -12.66
C ARG A 2 -46.27 4.48 -11.23
N TYR A 3 -44.97 4.79 -11.13
CA TYR A 3 -44.35 5.29 -9.92
C TYR A 3 -43.94 6.74 -10.14
N ALA A 4 -44.73 7.67 -9.60
CA ALA A 4 -44.37 9.09 -9.63
C ALA A 4 -43.57 9.54 -8.40
N PHE A 5 -43.39 8.64 -7.43
CA PHE A 5 -42.63 8.84 -6.19
C PHE A 5 -43.16 9.93 -5.25
N ASN A 6 -44.43 10.34 -5.39
CA ASN A 6 -45.03 11.43 -4.59
C ASN A 6 -45.50 10.99 -3.19
N GLN A 7 -45.69 9.69 -2.98
CA GLN A 7 -46.20 9.13 -1.73
C GLN A 7 -45.20 8.07 -1.26
N VAL A 8 -44.63 8.28 -0.07
CA VAL A 8 -43.88 7.27 0.67
C VAL A 8 -44.85 6.68 1.68
N GLY A 9 -45.10 5.37 1.63
CA GLY A 9 -45.88 4.71 2.68
C GLY A 9 -45.15 4.77 4.02
N THR A 10 -45.84 4.43 5.12
CA THR A 10 -45.13 3.99 6.33
C THR A 10 -44.51 2.63 6.01
N THR A 11 -43.18 2.51 6.02
CA THR A 11 -42.34 1.35 5.58
C THR A 11 -41.99 1.32 4.09
N ASP A 12 -40.80 1.83 3.73
CA ASP A 12 -39.97 1.57 2.53
C ASP A 12 -40.65 1.20 1.20
N SER A 13 -41.86 1.69 0.96
CA SER A 13 -42.71 1.27 -0.15
C SER A 13 -43.01 2.44 -1.09
N ILE A 14 -43.01 2.12 -2.38
CA ILE A 14 -43.37 3.01 -3.48
C ILE A 14 -44.72 2.56 -4.01
N TYR A 15 -45.71 3.46 -3.97
CA TYR A 15 -47.05 3.15 -4.44
C TYR A 15 -47.18 3.19 -5.96
N ASP A 16 -47.91 2.22 -6.52
CA ASP A 16 -48.42 2.30 -7.89
C ASP A 16 -49.64 3.22 -7.95
N GLU A 17 -49.46 4.40 -8.53
CA GLU A 17 -50.51 5.43 -8.63
C GLU A 17 -51.62 5.06 -9.65
N THR A 18 -51.46 3.97 -10.41
CA THR A 18 -52.48 3.54 -11.38
C THR A 18 -53.56 2.64 -10.78
N GLY A 19 -53.40 2.20 -9.53
CA GLY A 19 -54.36 1.31 -8.87
C GLY A 19 -54.26 -0.16 -9.30
N ASN A 20 -53.20 -0.57 -10.01
CA ASN A 20 -52.99 -1.98 -10.40
C ASN A 20 -52.38 -2.83 -9.27
N GLY A 21 -52.23 -2.27 -8.05
CA GLY A 21 -51.77 -2.99 -6.86
C GLY A 21 -50.29 -3.41 -6.89
N CYS A 22 -49.51 -2.81 -7.79
CA CYS A 22 -48.10 -3.10 -8.03
C CYS A 22 -47.17 -2.22 -7.19
N ASN A 23 -47.34 -2.18 -5.87
CA ASN A 23 -46.42 -1.43 -5.02
C ASN A 23 -45.02 -2.07 -5.04
N ALA A 24 -43.98 -1.25 -5.00
CA ALA A 24 -42.58 -1.67 -4.98
C ALA A 24 -41.93 -1.40 -3.61
N LEU A 25 -40.78 -2.02 -3.37
CA LEU A 25 -39.98 -1.90 -2.15
C LEU A 25 -38.63 -1.24 -2.45
N MET A 26 -38.24 -0.26 -1.64
CA MET A 26 -36.88 0.27 -1.65
C MET A 26 -35.98 -0.66 -0.82
N VAL A 27 -34.79 -0.95 -1.35
CA VAL A 27 -33.83 -1.88 -0.74
C VAL A 27 -32.48 -1.18 -0.59
N GLY A 28 -31.79 -1.44 0.51
CA GLY A 28 -30.47 -0.87 0.80
C GLY A 28 -30.56 0.64 1.02
N SER A 29 -29.70 1.41 0.34
CA SER A 29 -29.67 2.88 0.52
C SER A 29 -30.65 3.67 -0.36
N ALA A 30 -31.50 2.96 -1.12
CA ALA A 30 -32.53 3.57 -1.96
C ALA A 30 -33.58 4.30 -1.10
N GLN A 31 -33.92 5.53 -1.50
CA GLN A 31 -34.86 6.38 -0.77
C GLN A 31 -35.56 7.37 -1.70
N ILE A 32 -36.70 7.90 -1.27
CA ILE A 32 -37.35 9.01 -1.97
C ILE A 32 -36.73 10.33 -1.50
N LYS A 33 -36.07 11.03 -2.42
CA LYS A 33 -35.48 12.35 -2.20
C LYS A 33 -36.42 13.44 -2.72
N ARG A 34 -36.77 14.39 -1.84
CA ARG A 34 -37.48 15.61 -2.23
C ARG A 34 -36.50 16.62 -2.82
N MET A 35 -36.79 17.13 -4.03
CA MET A 35 -36.03 18.16 -4.73
C MET A 35 -36.99 19.27 -5.18
N GLY A 36 -37.07 20.35 -4.40
CA GLY A 36 -38.06 21.40 -4.61
C GLY A 36 -39.50 20.85 -4.54
N THR A 37 -40.24 20.97 -5.65
CA THR A 37 -41.61 20.44 -5.81
C THR A 37 -41.66 18.99 -6.31
N PHE A 38 -40.51 18.39 -6.64
CA PHE A 38 -40.42 17.02 -7.14
C PHE A 38 -40.00 16.06 -6.04
N ASN A 39 -40.42 14.80 -6.17
CA ASN A 39 -39.90 13.69 -5.38
C ASN A 39 -39.33 12.67 -6.38
N ALA A 40 -38.09 12.27 -6.20
CA ALA A 40 -37.41 11.30 -7.06
C ALA A 40 -36.91 10.12 -6.24
N LEU A 41 -36.83 8.96 -6.87
CA LEU A 41 -36.06 7.85 -6.32
C LEU A 41 -34.58 8.21 -6.38
N SER A 42 -33.88 8.14 -5.26
CA SER A 42 -32.43 8.25 -5.16
C SER A 42 -31.84 6.93 -4.70
N ILE A 43 -30.76 6.49 -5.35
CA ILE A 43 -30.12 5.21 -5.04
C ILE A 43 -29.13 5.29 -3.88
N GLY A 44 -28.63 6.49 -3.55
CA GLY A 44 -27.65 6.71 -2.49
C GLY A 44 -26.22 6.28 -2.85
N ALA A 45 -25.28 6.56 -1.95
CA ALA A 45 -23.85 6.29 -2.15
C ALA A 45 -23.46 4.83 -1.85
N GLU A 46 -24.30 4.12 -1.10
CA GLU A 46 -24.15 2.70 -0.76
C GLU A 46 -25.07 1.84 -1.64
N PRO A 47 -24.84 0.52 -1.76
CA PRO A 47 -25.70 -0.35 -2.55
C PRO A 47 -27.19 -0.21 -2.22
N GLY A 48 -28.00 0.10 -3.23
CA GLY A 48 -29.44 0.28 -3.13
C GLY A 48 -30.14 0.08 -4.47
N TYR A 49 -31.42 -0.29 -4.42
CA TYR A 49 -32.27 -0.49 -5.61
C TYR A 49 -33.76 -0.53 -5.22
N VAL A 50 -34.65 -0.67 -6.21
CA VAL A 50 -36.08 -0.91 -5.96
C VAL A 50 -36.48 -2.27 -6.49
N ASP A 51 -37.15 -3.06 -5.66
CA ASP A 51 -37.80 -4.31 -6.03
C ASP A 51 -39.29 -4.06 -6.35
N MET A 52 -39.64 -4.20 -7.62
CA MET A 52 -41.00 -4.06 -8.14
C MET A 52 -41.87 -5.30 -7.88
N THR A 53 -41.31 -6.34 -7.28
CA THR A 53 -41.95 -7.63 -6.94
C THR A 53 -42.41 -8.42 -8.17
N SER A 54 -42.79 -9.69 -7.97
CA SER A 54 -43.36 -10.55 -9.01
C SER A 54 -44.70 -10.05 -9.58
N LYS A 55 -45.39 -9.12 -8.89
CA LYS A 55 -46.64 -8.52 -9.39
C LYS A 55 -46.42 -7.78 -10.70
N VAL A 56 -45.33 -7.04 -10.82
CA VAL A 56 -45.02 -6.34 -12.08
C VAL A 56 -44.64 -7.32 -13.18
N GLY A 57 -43.96 -8.43 -12.86
CA GLY A 57 -43.70 -9.50 -13.81
C GLY A 57 -44.97 -10.09 -14.43
N ASN A 58 -46.08 -10.14 -13.69
CA ASN A 58 -47.38 -10.56 -14.21
C ASN A 58 -48.01 -9.56 -15.20
N ILE A 59 -47.64 -8.28 -15.13
CA ILE A 59 -47.99 -7.29 -16.16
C ILE A 59 -47.06 -7.47 -17.36
N VAL A 60 -45.75 -7.57 -17.12
CA VAL A 60 -44.72 -7.63 -18.16
C VAL A 60 -44.91 -8.82 -19.09
N LYS A 61 -45.28 -10.00 -18.58
CA LYS A 61 -45.52 -11.19 -19.42
C LYS A 61 -46.65 -11.02 -20.44
N ASN A 62 -47.54 -10.05 -20.27
CA ASN A 62 -48.67 -9.80 -21.17
C ASN A 62 -48.39 -8.68 -22.18
N LEU A 63 -47.20 -8.07 -22.15
CA LEU A 63 -46.83 -6.99 -23.05
C LEU A 63 -46.53 -7.53 -24.46
N SER A 64 -47.16 -6.91 -25.45
CA SER A 64 -46.95 -7.18 -26.88
C SER A 64 -46.48 -5.91 -27.58
N ASN A 65 -47.37 -4.93 -27.74
CA ASN A 65 -47.01 -3.55 -28.04
C ASN A 65 -46.94 -2.78 -26.71
N PHE A 66 -45.81 -2.15 -26.40
CA PHE A 66 -45.64 -1.56 -25.07
C PHE A 66 -44.70 -0.36 -25.07
N THR A 67 -44.71 0.38 -23.96
CA THR A 67 -43.79 1.49 -23.71
C THR A 67 -43.33 1.46 -22.25
N ILE A 68 -42.02 1.56 -22.03
CA ILE A 68 -41.41 1.76 -20.70
C ILE A 68 -40.70 3.12 -20.72
N SER A 69 -40.97 3.95 -19.71
CA SER A 69 -40.54 5.35 -19.70
C SER A 69 -40.16 5.81 -18.30
N THR A 70 -39.09 6.60 -18.20
CA THR A 70 -38.66 7.24 -16.95
C THR A 70 -37.80 8.46 -17.24
N TYR A 71 -37.75 9.39 -16.30
CA TYR A 71 -36.63 10.32 -16.22
C TYR A 71 -35.47 9.65 -15.49
N LEU A 72 -34.26 9.84 -16.01
CA LEU A 72 -33.01 9.29 -15.50
C LEU A 72 -32.00 10.43 -15.31
N TYR A 73 -31.43 10.52 -14.12
CA TYR A 73 -30.23 11.29 -13.82
C TYR A 73 -29.13 10.32 -13.42
N VAL A 74 -28.06 10.24 -14.22
CA VAL A 74 -26.88 9.45 -13.86
C VAL A 74 -25.85 10.36 -13.20
N ASP A 75 -25.39 10.00 -12.01
CA ASP A 75 -24.36 10.80 -11.35
C ASP A 75 -23.02 10.76 -12.10
N SER A 76 -22.28 11.86 -12.06
CA SER A 76 -20.94 11.98 -12.67
C SER A 76 -19.91 11.00 -12.12
N SER A 77 -20.10 10.46 -10.91
CA SER A 77 -19.19 9.48 -10.31
C SER A 77 -19.39 8.05 -10.84
N VAL A 78 -20.49 7.76 -11.53
CA VAL A 78 -20.80 6.40 -11.99
C VAL A 78 -19.88 6.00 -13.14
N ASN A 79 -19.24 4.83 -13.02
CA ASN A 79 -18.43 4.25 -14.10
C ASN A 79 -19.31 3.46 -15.08
N LEU A 80 -19.64 4.08 -16.21
CA LEU A 80 -20.43 3.46 -17.29
C LEU A 80 -19.62 2.58 -18.25
N PHE A 81 -18.35 2.30 -17.96
CA PHE A 81 -17.53 1.35 -18.73
C PHE A 81 -17.62 -0.08 -18.19
N ASN A 82 -17.88 -0.24 -16.89
CA ASN A 82 -18.10 -1.54 -16.27
C ASN A 82 -19.49 -2.12 -16.61
N ASN A 83 -19.64 -3.44 -16.50
CA ASN A 83 -20.92 -4.11 -16.75
C ASN A 83 -21.96 -3.77 -15.67
N GLY A 84 -23.24 -3.92 -15.99
CA GLY A 84 -24.36 -3.46 -15.16
C GLY A 84 -24.93 -2.11 -15.56
N ASN A 85 -25.15 -1.25 -14.56
CA ASN A 85 -25.75 0.08 -14.70
C ASN A 85 -27.19 0.04 -15.27
N PHE A 86 -27.96 -0.98 -14.87
CA PHE A 86 -29.31 -1.20 -15.40
C PHE A 86 -30.27 -0.19 -14.77
N VAL A 87 -31.05 0.49 -15.60
CA VAL A 87 -32.08 1.46 -15.19
C VAL A 87 -33.33 0.71 -14.74
N TRP A 88 -33.74 -0.31 -15.50
CA TRP A 88 -34.77 -1.27 -15.12
C TRP A 88 -34.43 -2.66 -15.65
N THR A 89 -34.93 -3.68 -14.95
CA THR A 89 -34.68 -5.09 -15.22
C THR A 89 -35.91 -5.92 -14.88
N PHE A 90 -36.25 -6.89 -15.71
CA PHE A 90 -37.25 -7.91 -15.40
C PHE A 90 -36.66 -9.27 -15.74
N SER A 91 -36.50 -10.11 -14.73
CA SER A 91 -35.75 -11.35 -14.82
C SER A 91 -36.47 -12.52 -14.15
N ARG A 92 -36.23 -13.72 -14.66
CA ARG A 92 -36.71 -14.98 -14.06
C ARG A 92 -35.81 -15.50 -12.92
N SER A 93 -34.61 -14.97 -12.77
CA SER A 93 -33.70 -15.29 -11.66
C SER A 93 -33.01 -14.03 -11.14
N GLU A 94 -32.51 -14.12 -9.91
CA GLU A 94 -31.68 -13.06 -9.34
C GLU A 94 -30.34 -12.92 -10.06
N ASP A 95 -29.74 -14.05 -10.45
CA ASP A 95 -28.51 -14.11 -11.23
C ASP A 95 -28.68 -14.99 -12.47
N ILE A 96 -28.75 -14.36 -13.65
CA ILE A 96 -28.99 -15.04 -14.93
C ILE A 96 -27.71 -15.57 -15.58
N GLU A 97 -26.53 -15.17 -15.10
CA GLU A 97 -25.26 -15.78 -15.53
C GLU A 97 -25.21 -17.25 -15.11
N ALA A 98 -25.63 -17.54 -13.89
CA ALA A 98 -25.70 -18.90 -13.37
C ALA A 98 -26.88 -19.72 -13.91
N SER A 99 -28.07 -19.11 -14.02
CA SER A 99 -29.30 -19.87 -14.32
C SER A 99 -29.68 -19.92 -15.81
N ALA A 100 -29.22 -18.97 -16.61
CA ALA A 100 -29.57 -18.82 -18.02
C ALA A 100 -31.10 -18.82 -18.29
N THR A 101 -31.88 -18.12 -17.47
CA THR A 101 -33.36 -18.12 -17.54
C THR A 101 -33.98 -16.94 -18.29
N GLY A 102 -33.17 -16.02 -18.80
CA GLY A 102 -33.63 -14.87 -19.59
C GLY A 102 -34.05 -13.65 -18.76
N CYS A 103 -33.89 -12.49 -19.37
CA CYS A 103 -34.30 -11.19 -18.81
C CYS A 103 -34.62 -10.19 -19.93
N LEU A 104 -35.24 -9.07 -19.55
CA LEU A 104 -35.25 -7.85 -20.35
C LEU A 104 -34.84 -6.65 -19.49
N PHE A 105 -34.10 -5.72 -20.06
CA PHE A 105 -33.58 -4.57 -19.33
C PHE A 105 -33.32 -3.37 -20.23
N TYR A 106 -33.11 -2.22 -19.58
CA TYR A 106 -32.45 -1.08 -20.19
C TYR A 106 -31.22 -0.69 -19.36
N SER A 107 -30.08 -0.52 -20.01
CA SER A 107 -28.83 -0.11 -19.36
C SER A 107 -28.42 1.31 -19.74
N ALA A 108 -27.94 2.06 -18.75
CA ALA A 108 -27.29 3.35 -18.96
C ALA A 108 -25.96 3.19 -19.72
N LYS A 109 -25.28 2.05 -19.56
CA LYS A 109 -24.15 1.68 -20.43
C LYS A 109 -24.67 1.38 -21.83
N ASN A 110 -24.10 2.04 -22.83
CA ASN A 110 -24.52 1.99 -24.23
C ASN A 110 -25.96 2.46 -24.52
N SER A 111 -26.70 2.98 -23.54
CA SER A 111 -28.09 3.47 -23.65
C SER A 111 -28.96 2.52 -24.48
N ARG A 112 -29.11 1.29 -24.00
CA ARG A 112 -29.67 0.19 -24.79
C ARG A 112 -30.79 -0.54 -24.06
N TYR A 113 -31.79 -0.94 -24.83
CA TYR A 113 -32.74 -1.96 -24.46
C TYR A 113 -32.24 -3.32 -24.95
N ALA A 114 -32.37 -4.36 -24.13
CA ALA A 114 -32.12 -5.73 -24.54
C ALA A 114 -33.13 -6.70 -23.91
N ILE A 115 -33.37 -7.80 -24.61
CA ILE A 115 -34.14 -8.95 -24.14
C ILE A 115 -33.45 -10.23 -24.60
N CYS A 116 -33.34 -11.22 -23.73
CA CYS A 116 -32.75 -12.52 -24.03
C CYS A 116 -33.57 -13.66 -23.41
N SER A 117 -33.58 -14.82 -24.05
CA SER A 117 -34.27 -16.01 -23.52
C SER A 117 -33.40 -16.80 -22.53
N THR A 118 -32.09 -16.53 -22.50
CA THR A 118 -31.13 -17.21 -21.61
C THR A 118 -30.24 -16.22 -20.85
N ASN A 119 -29.14 -15.80 -21.45
CA ASN A 119 -28.19 -14.81 -20.93
C ASN A 119 -27.69 -13.92 -22.07
N TRP A 120 -26.60 -13.18 -21.86
CA TRP A 120 -26.03 -12.23 -22.83
C TRP A 120 -25.84 -12.81 -24.24
N SER A 121 -25.60 -14.12 -24.35
CA SER A 121 -25.36 -14.81 -25.63
C SER A 121 -26.54 -14.80 -26.60
N THR A 122 -27.77 -14.58 -26.11
CA THR A 122 -29.00 -14.63 -26.93
C THR A 122 -29.71 -13.28 -27.06
N GLU A 123 -29.08 -12.19 -26.64
CA GLU A 123 -29.69 -10.86 -26.61
C GLU A 123 -30.17 -10.38 -27.99
N LYS A 124 -31.40 -9.87 -28.01
CA LYS A 124 -31.93 -9.01 -29.07
C LYS A 124 -32.02 -7.61 -28.49
N SER A 125 -31.39 -6.65 -29.14
CA SER A 125 -31.23 -5.31 -28.58
C SER A 125 -31.38 -4.21 -29.61
N VAL A 126 -31.71 -3.03 -29.11
CA VAL A 126 -31.54 -1.76 -29.79
C VAL A 126 -30.82 -0.82 -28.83
N GLY A 127 -29.81 -0.12 -29.30
CA GLY A 127 -28.99 0.77 -28.47
C GLY A 127 -28.41 1.92 -29.26
N LEU A 128 -28.03 2.98 -28.55
CA LEU A 128 -27.43 4.17 -29.16
C LEU A 128 -25.93 4.00 -29.42
N SER A 129 -25.32 2.93 -28.89
CA SER A 129 -23.87 2.72 -28.85
C SER A 129 -23.12 3.86 -28.15
N GLN A 130 -23.80 4.51 -27.19
CA GLN A 130 -23.27 5.62 -26.40
C GLN A 130 -23.80 5.51 -24.97
N ASN A 131 -22.95 5.80 -23.99
CA ASN A 131 -23.34 5.84 -22.59
C ASN A 131 -24.36 6.96 -22.33
N ALA A 132 -25.22 6.76 -21.33
CA ALA A 132 -26.16 7.79 -20.91
C ALA A 132 -25.42 9.04 -20.44
N ALA A 133 -26.00 10.21 -20.72
CA ALA A 133 -25.44 11.47 -20.25
C ALA A 133 -25.43 11.51 -18.71
N GLN A 134 -24.30 11.93 -18.14
CA GLN A 134 -24.13 12.09 -16.70
C GLN A 134 -24.34 13.56 -16.29
N GLY A 135 -24.75 13.79 -15.04
CA GLY A 135 -24.89 15.12 -14.46
C GLY A 135 -26.07 15.94 -14.99
N SER A 136 -26.99 15.34 -15.74
CA SER A 136 -28.23 15.98 -16.19
C SER A 136 -29.35 14.95 -16.34
N TRP A 137 -30.58 15.39 -16.15
CA TRP A 137 -31.75 14.57 -16.40
C TRP A 137 -31.92 14.32 -17.89
N LYS A 138 -32.38 13.11 -18.21
CA LYS A 138 -32.87 12.72 -19.54
C LYS A 138 -34.17 11.96 -19.37
N HIS A 139 -35.15 12.25 -20.21
CA HIS A 139 -36.33 11.40 -20.33
C HIS A 139 -36.03 10.24 -21.28
N ILE A 140 -35.95 9.03 -20.76
CA ILE A 140 -35.64 7.82 -21.50
C ILE A 140 -36.93 7.04 -21.73
N THR A 141 -37.18 6.64 -22.97
CA THR A 141 -38.35 5.84 -23.31
C THR A 141 -38.00 4.76 -24.32
N TYR A 142 -38.36 3.52 -24.01
CA TYR A 142 -38.36 2.41 -24.96
C TYR A 142 -39.79 2.10 -25.40
N VAL A 143 -40.00 1.98 -26.70
CA VAL A 143 -41.27 1.60 -27.32
C VAL A 143 -41.04 0.36 -28.16
N GLN A 144 -41.93 -0.63 -28.05
CA GLN A 144 -41.96 -1.75 -28.98
C GLN A 144 -43.33 -1.86 -29.63
N SER A 145 -43.34 -1.90 -30.96
CA SER A 145 -44.52 -2.14 -31.80
C SER A 145 -44.24 -3.32 -32.73
N GLY A 146 -44.88 -4.46 -32.47
CA GLY A 146 -44.54 -5.74 -33.09
C GLY A 146 -43.07 -6.08 -32.84
N THR A 147 -42.30 -6.23 -33.92
CA THR A 147 -40.85 -6.52 -33.86
C THR A 147 -39.97 -5.27 -33.94
N THR A 148 -40.56 -4.07 -33.98
CA THR A 148 -39.80 -2.82 -34.06
C THR A 148 -39.65 -2.21 -32.66
N GLY A 149 -38.41 -2.17 -32.16
CA GLY A 149 -38.03 -1.48 -30.94
C GLY A 149 -37.47 -0.09 -31.25
N ALA A 150 -37.85 0.91 -30.46
CA ALA A 150 -37.44 2.30 -30.62
C ALA A 150 -37.08 2.93 -29.27
N ILE A 151 -35.95 3.65 -29.22
CA ILE A 151 -35.50 4.42 -28.08
C ILE A 151 -35.70 5.91 -28.38
N TYR A 152 -36.36 6.59 -27.46
CA TYR A 152 -36.52 8.04 -27.44
C TYR A 152 -35.74 8.62 -26.27
N VAL A 153 -35.04 9.71 -26.53
CA VAL A 153 -34.36 10.52 -25.50
C VAL A 153 -34.93 11.92 -25.57
N ASN A 154 -35.38 12.45 -24.42
CA ASN A 154 -36.02 13.76 -24.30
C ASN A 154 -37.20 13.96 -25.27
N GLY A 155 -37.99 12.91 -25.50
CA GLY A 155 -39.16 12.98 -26.37
C GLY A 155 -38.87 12.81 -27.86
N VAL A 156 -37.60 12.73 -28.26
CA VAL A 156 -37.19 12.62 -29.66
C VAL A 156 -36.68 11.21 -29.96
N LEU A 157 -37.11 10.65 -31.09
CA LEU A 157 -36.64 9.34 -31.55
C LEU A 157 -35.12 9.39 -31.78
N SER A 158 -34.38 8.56 -31.05
CA SER A 158 -32.91 8.50 -31.15
C SER A 158 -32.45 7.28 -31.96
N LYS A 159 -33.14 6.14 -31.81
CA LYS A 159 -32.82 4.92 -32.56
C LYS A 159 -34.03 4.02 -32.69
N SER A 160 -34.13 3.32 -33.82
CA SER A 160 -35.04 2.19 -34.01
C SER A 160 -34.31 0.99 -34.59
N GLY A 161 -34.84 -0.20 -34.37
CA GLY A 161 -34.28 -1.45 -34.90
C GLY A 161 -35.21 -2.63 -34.65
N THR A 162 -34.81 -3.79 -35.17
CA THR A 162 -35.57 -5.03 -35.01
C THR A 162 -35.25 -5.68 -33.68
N VAL A 163 -36.28 -5.91 -32.87
CA VAL A 163 -36.26 -6.72 -31.65
C VAL A 163 -37.35 -7.76 -31.80
N ASN A 164 -36.98 -8.97 -32.24
CA ASN A 164 -37.92 -10.05 -32.57
C ASN A 164 -38.23 -10.99 -31.40
N LEU A 165 -38.07 -10.51 -30.16
CA LEU A 165 -38.51 -11.16 -28.93
C LEU A 165 -39.50 -10.24 -28.21
N LEU A 166 -40.52 -10.83 -27.60
CA LEU A 166 -41.54 -10.14 -26.83
C LEU A 166 -41.40 -10.51 -25.35
N PRO A 167 -41.73 -9.61 -24.41
CA PRO A 167 -41.74 -9.93 -22.98
C PRO A 167 -42.54 -11.21 -22.63
N SER A 168 -43.59 -11.51 -23.39
CA SER A 168 -44.38 -12.74 -23.22
C SER A 168 -43.58 -14.04 -23.39
N THR A 169 -42.48 -14.03 -24.15
CA THR A 169 -41.63 -15.22 -24.30
C THR A 169 -40.80 -15.52 -23.05
N LEU A 170 -40.65 -14.56 -22.13
CA LEU A 170 -40.01 -14.79 -20.83
C LEU A 170 -40.97 -15.45 -19.84
N GLY A 171 -42.29 -15.36 -20.03
CA GLY A 171 -43.26 -15.72 -18.99
C GLY A 171 -43.22 -14.78 -17.78
N PRO A 172 -43.79 -15.16 -16.62
CA PRO A 172 -43.74 -14.33 -15.42
C PRO A 172 -42.29 -14.18 -14.93
N THR A 173 -41.89 -12.95 -14.63
CA THR A 173 -40.58 -12.61 -14.05
C THR A 173 -40.73 -12.33 -12.56
N ASP A 174 -39.86 -12.94 -11.74
CA ASP A 174 -39.94 -12.83 -10.28
C ASP A 174 -39.00 -11.75 -9.71
N TYR A 175 -37.94 -11.42 -10.45
CA TYR A 175 -36.89 -10.48 -10.03
C TYR A 175 -36.94 -9.24 -10.92
N ASN A 176 -37.67 -8.23 -10.45
CA ASN A 176 -38.01 -7.04 -11.23
C ASN A 176 -37.48 -5.81 -10.52
N TYR A 177 -36.48 -5.15 -11.10
CA TYR A 177 -35.74 -4.11 -10.39
C TYR A 177 -35.72 -2.78 -11.13
N LEU A 178 -35.66 -1.69 -10.37
CA LEU A 178 -35.09 -0.43 -10.84
C LEU A 178 -33.68 -0.29 -10.26
N CYS A 179 -32.74 0.15 -11.09
CA CYS A 179 -31.35 0.41 -10.70
C CYS A 179 -30.50 -0.82 -10.26
N LYS A 180 -30.96 -2.06 -10.47
CA LYS A 180 -30.20 -3.30 -10.21
C LYS A 180 -30.23 -4.24 -11.42
N SER A 181 -29.06 -4.83 -11.72
CA SER A 181 -28.89 -5.87 -12.74
C SER A 181 -29.30 -7.24 -12.22
N SER A 182 -29.62 -8.17 -13.12
CA SER A 182 -29.80 -9.59 -12.81
C SER A 182 -28.52 -10.41 -13.03
N TYR A 183 -27.35 -9.77 -12.95
CA TYR A 183 -26.04 -10.40 -12.99
C TYR A 183 -25.33 -10.10 -11.67
N GLY A 184 -24.85 -11.13 -10.96
CA GLY A 184 -24.36 -10.97 -9.58
C GLY A 184 -23.15 -10.03 -9.42
N SER A 185 -22.34 -9.87 -10.46
CA SER A 185 -21.11 -9.04 -10.46
C SER A 185 -21.29 -7.63 -11.04
N ASP A 186 -22.49 -7.30 -11.50
CA ASP A 186 -22.77 -6.05 -12.20
C ASP A 186 -22.88 -4.85 -11.27
N GLN A 187 -22.48 -3.68 -11.78
CA GLN A 187 -22.51 -2.43 -11.01
C GLN A 187 -23.92 -1.84 -10.91
N LEU A 188 -24.20 -1.18 -9.78
CA LEU A 188 -25.40 -0.40 -9.53
C LEU A 188 -25.25 1.06 -10.02
N LEU A 189 -26.38 1.73 -10.21
CA LEU A 189 -26.44 3.18 -10.51
C LEU A 189 -26.34 4.02 -9.23
N LEU A 190 -25.24 3.91 -8.49
CA LEU A 190 -25.04 4.67 -7.25
C LEU A 190 -25.15 6.18 -7.47
N ASN A 191 -25.62 6.90 -6.46
CA ASN A 191 -25.91 8.35 -6.45
C ASN A 191 -26.90 8.85 -7.54
N SER A 192 -27.38 7.96 -8.40
CA SER A 192 -28.25 8.29 -9.52
C SER A 192 -29.70 8.36 -9.06
N MET A 193 -30.56 8.97 -9.89
CA MET A 193 -31.96 9.18 -9.56
C MET A 193 -32.89 8.84 -10.71
N LEU A 194 -34.09 8.37 -10.37
CA LEU A 194 -35.21 8.17 -11.30
C LEU A 194 -36.40 9.02 -10.91
N TYR A 195 -37.14 9.47 -11.92
CA TYR A 195 -38.40 10.18 -11.72
C TYR A 195 -39.47 9.68 -12.71
N ASP A 196 -40.69 9.49 -12.22
CA ASP A 196 -41.87 9.14 -13.03
C ASP A 196 -41.68 7.89 -13.91
N PHE A 197 -41.42 6.74 -13.27
CA PHE A 197 -41.30 5.45 -13.97
C PHE A 197 -42.68 4.93 -14.39
N ARG A 198 -42.82 4.52 -15.66
CA ARG A 198 -44.10 4.11 -16.26
C ARG A 198 -43.95 2.89 -17.15
N ILE A 199 -44.98 2.04 -17.13
CA ILE A 199 -45.19 0.94 -18.09
C ILE A 199 -46.58 1.08 -18.69
N TYR A 200 -46.63 1.13 -20.02
CA TYR A 200 -47.85 1.12 -20.83
C TYR A 200 -47.95 -0.18 -21.62
N ASN A 201 -49.14 -0.75 -21.70
CA ASN A 201 -49.48 -1.92 -22.53
C ASN A 201 -49.84 -1.56 -23.98
N SER A 202 -49.33 -0.43 -24.46
CA SER A 202 -49.50 0.05 -25.83
C SER A 202 -48.21 0.72 -26.29
N ALA A 203 -47.94 0.70 -27.61
CA ALA A 203 -46.89 1.52 -28.20
C ALA A 203 -47.35 2.98 -28.27
N LEU A 204 -46.73 3.87 -27.48
CA LEU A 204 -47.03 5.29 -27.53
C LEU A 204 -46.51 5.94 -28.81
N THR A 205 -47.23 6.95 -29.30
CA THR A 205 -46.81 7.79 -30.43
C THR A 205 -45.72 8.78 -30.01
N GLY A 206 -44.93 9.27 -30.97
CA GLY A 206 -43.90 10.30 -30.71
C GLY A 206 -44.45 11.55 -30.00
N THR A 207 -45.65 12.01 -30.36
CA THR A 207 -46.32 13.16 -29.72
C THR A 207 -46.65 12.91 -28.25
N GLN A 208 -47.12 11.70 -27.91
CA GLN A 208 -47.38 11.32 -26.52
C GLN A 208 -46.08 11.26 -25.71
N ILE A 209 -45.00 10.74 -26.30
CA ILE A 209 -43.69 10.65 -25.64
C ILE A 209 -43.07 12.04 -25.44
N ALA A 210 -43.21 12.94 -26.42
CA ALA A 210 -42.77 14.33 -26.29
C ALA A 210 -43.51 15.06 -25.15
N THR A 211 -44.81 14.80 -24.98
CA THR A 211 -45.59 15.35 -23.86
C THR A 211 -45.07 14.86 -22.51
N LEU A 212 -44.68 13.58 -22.42
CA LEU A 212 -44.11 13.00 -21.20
C LEU A 212 -42.75 13.59 -20.84
N ALA A 213 -41.96 14.10 -21.81
CA ALA A 213 -40.57 14.54 -21.64
C ALA A 213 -40.38 16.01 -21.22
N THR A 214 -41.45 16.73 -20.89
CA THR A 214 -41.45 18.19 -20.69
C THR A 214 -40.79 18.69 -19.40
N ARG A 215 -40.41 17.81 -18.46
CA ARG A 215 -39.96 18.19 -17.11
C ARG A 215 -38.44 18.22 -16.92
N THR A 216 -37.65 17.85 -17.93
CA THR A 216 -36.18 17.72 -17.80
C THR A 216 -35.54 19.00 -17.26
N ALA A 217 -35.87 20.17 -17.82
CA ALA A 217 -35.28 21.44 -17.38
C ALA A 217 -35.66 21.83 -15.94
N ALA A 218 -36.89 21.53 -15.51
CA ALA A 218 -37.34 21.79 -14.16
C ALA A 218 -36.63 20.87 -13.15
N LEU A 219 -36.46 19.59 -13.50
CA LEU A 219 -35.70 18.62 -12.70
C LEU A 219 -34.22 19.01 -12.60
N ASP A 220 -33.58 19.38 -13.71
CA ASP A 220 -32.20 19.88 -13.73
C ASP A 220 -32.04 21.10 -12.80
N THR A 221 -32.96 22.06 -12.88
CA THR A 221 -32.92 23.28 -12.05
C THR A 221 -32.97 22.95 -10.56
N VAL A 222 -33.92 22.11 -10.11
CA VAL A 222 -34.03 21.78 -8.69
C VAL A 222 -32.88 20.89 -8.20
N THR A 223 -32.36 19.99 -9.04
CA THR A 223 -31.20 19.16 -8.69
C THR A 223 -29.95 20.02 -8.58
N TYR A 224 -29.68 20.90 -9.53
CA TYR A 224 -28.51 21.79 -9.47
C TYR A 224 -28.59 22.74 -8.28
N LYS A 225 -29.79 23.24 -7.95
CA LYS A 225 -30.02 24.05 -6.75
C LYS A 225 -29.70 23.27 -5.47
N ASP A 226 -30.19 22.06 -5.31
CA ASP A 226 -29.90 21.20 -4.16
C ASP A 226 -28.39 20.94 -3.98
N LEU A 227 -27.67 20.72 -5.08
CA LEU A 227 -26.21 20.54 -5.06
C LEU A 227 -25.47 21.83 -4.67
N VAL A 228 -25.90 22.99 -5.19
CA VAL A 228 -25.34 24.30 -4.82
C VAL A 228 -25.62 24.63 -3.35
N ASP A 229 -26.83 24.36 -2.85
CA ASP A 229 -27.21 24.62 -1.46
C ASP A 229 -26.39 23.78 -0.48
N THR A 230 -26.17 22.50 -0.83
CA THR A 230 -25.30 21.61 -0.07
C THR A 230 -23.86 22.14 -0.03
N ALA A 231 -23.32 22.57 -1.18
CA ALA A 231 -21.98 23.15 -1.24
C ALA A 231 -21.90 24.49 -0.49
N PHE A 232 -22.94 25.32 -0.54
CA PHE A 232 -23.07 26.57 0.20
C PHE A 232 -23.02 26.33 1.71
N ALA A 233 -23.78 25.35 2.21
CA ALA A 233 -23.81 25.01 3.62
C ALA A 233 -22.42 24.52 4.11
N ASN A 234 -21.76 23.68 3.31
CA ASN A 234 -20.47 23.08 3.66
C ASN A 234 -19.26 24.01 3.49
N LEU A 235 -19.37 25.08 2.69
CA LEU A 235 -18.25 25.99 2.47
C LEU A 235 -17.92 26.79 3.73
N ASN A 236 -16.77 26.51 4.33
CA ASN A 236 -16.26 27.15 5.53
C ASN A 236 -14.77 27.49 5.37
N LEU A 237 -14.36 28.68 5.82
CA LEU A 237 -12.96 29.14 5.80
C LEU A 237 -12.31 29.16 7.20
N GLY A 238 -13.02 28.70 8.24
CA GLY A 238 -12.53 28.73 9.62
C GLY A 238 -12.65 30.11 10.27
N ASP A 239 -11.81 30.37 11.28
CA ASP A 239 -11.76 31.67 11.95
C ASP A 239 -11.03 32.70 11.08
N LEU A 240 -11.71 33.80 10.79
CA LEU A 240 -11.20 34.90 9.98
C LEU A 240 -11.05 36.21 10.77
N SER A 241 -11.12 36.16 12.11
CA SER A 241 -11.04 37.34 12.97
C SER A 241 -9.63 37.91 13.13
N ALA A 242 -8.59 37.09 12.88
CA ALA A 242 -7.19 37.49 12.99
C ALA A 242 -6.30 36.79 11.94
N VAL A 243 -6.52 37.10 10.66
CA VAL A 243 -5.80 36.48 9.55
C VAL A 243 -4.38 37.03 9.46
N ALA A 244 -3.39 36.14 9.57
CA ALA A 244 -1.96 36.45 9.48
C ALA A 244 -1.23 35.69 8.35
N ALA A 245 -1.89 34.70 7.74
CA ALA A 245 -1.33 33.83 6.71
C ALA A 245 -2.29 33.72 5.52
N ASN A 246 -1.79 33.21 4.39
CA ASN A 246 -2.58 32.96 3.19
C ASN A 246 -3.78 32.05 3.50
N LEU A 247 -4.93 32.36 2.89
CA LEU A 247 -6.14 31.58 2.98
C LEU A 247 -6.18 30.54 1.86
N ASN A 248 -6.59 29.32 2.18
CA ASN A 248 -6.91 28.32 1.16
C ASN A 248 -8.34 28.56 0.65
N LEU A 249 -8.45 29.12 -0.56
CA LEU A 249 -9.74 29.37 -1.20
C LEU A 249 -10.05 28.24 -2.20
N PRO A 250 -10.98 27.31 -1.88
CA PRO A 250 -11.25 26.16 -2.74
C PRO A 250 -11.86 26.61 -4.08
N ALA A 251 -11.40 26.02 -5.17
CA ALA A 251 -11.96 26.23 -6.52
C ALA A 251 -13.15 25.29 -6.81
N THR A 252 -13.32 24.25 -6.00
CA THR A 252 -14.40 23.25 -6.11
C THR A 252 -15.05 23.02 -4.76
N GLY A 253 -16.37 22.86 -4.76
CA GLY A 253 -17.15 22.49 -3.58
C GLY A 253 -17.62 21.03 -3.65
N SER A 254 -18.45 20.65 -2.68
CA SER A 254 -19.12 19.35 -2.67
C SER A 254 -19.86 19.08 -4.01
N ASN A 255 -19.99 17.82 -4.39
CA ASN A 255 -20.73 17.38 -5.59
C ASN A 255 -20.24 18.01 -6.90
N ASN A 256 -18.92 18.26 -7.02
CA ASN A 256 -18.30 18.87 -8.20
C ASN A 256 -18.97 20.20 -8.58
N THR A 257 -19.29 21.02 -7.59
CA THR A 257 -19.66 22.43 -7.78
C THR A 257 -18.40 23.24 -8.02
N THR A 258 -18.48 24.29 -8.83
CA THR A 258 -17.38 25.23 -9.02
C THR A 258 -17.51 26.39 -8.05
N ILE A 259 -16.39 26.88 -7.54
CA ILE A 259 -16.35 28.03 -6.66
C ILE A 259 -15.37 29.05 -7.25
N THR A 260 -15.84 30.26 -7.49
CA THR A 260 -14.99 31.40 -7.89
C THR A 260 -15.01 32.46 -6.79
N TRP A 261 -13.87 33.10 -6.59
CA TRP A 261 -13.67 34.03 -5.48
C TRP A 261 -13.44 35.45 -5.97
N ASN A 262 -14.06 36.40 -5.29
CA ASN A 262 -13.83 37.83 -5.47
C ASN A 262 -13.55 38.50 -4.13
N SER A 263 -12.43 39.21 -4.04
CA SER A 263 -12.05 40.01 -2.87
C SER A 263 -12.49 41.47 -3.02
N SER A 264 -13.03 42.05 -1.96
CA SER A 264 -13.31 43.49 -1.89
C SER A 264 -12.04 44.36 -1.84
N ASN A 265 -10.89 43.76 -1.49
CA ASN A 265 -9.59 44.43 -1.48
C ASN A 265 -8.46 43.45 -1.88
N PRO A 266 -8.25 43.24 -3.20
CA PRO A 266 -7.24 42.31 -3.72
C PRO A 266 -5.79 42.62 -3.31
N ALA A 267 -5.51 43.85 -2.88
CA ALA A 267 -4.19 44.25 -2.39
C ALA A 267 -3.89 43.74 -0.97
N VAL A 268 -4.91 43.37 -0.19
CA VAL A 268 -4.78 42.81 1.17
C VAL A 268 -5.03 41.31 1.19
N ILE A 269 -6.10 40.84 0.52
CA ILE A 269 -6.31 39.40 0.25
C ILE A 269 -6.65 39.26 -1.22
N SER A 270 -5.82 38.57 -1.99
CA SER A 270 -6.08 38.35 -3.42
C SER A 270 -7.25 37.38 -3.66
N ASN A 271 -7.73 37.28 -4.91
CA ASN A 271 -8.75 36.28 -5.29
C ASN A 271 -8.24 34.83 -5.18
N LEU A 272 -6.93 34.63 -4.98
CA LEU A 272 -6.31 33.33 -4.73
C LEU A 272 -6.02 33.09 -3.24
N GLY A 273 -6.41 34.02 -2.36
CA GLY A 273 -6.19 33.91 -0.92
C GLY A 273 -4.79 34.33 -0.45
N VAL A 274 -3.99 34.96 -1.30
CA VAL A 274 -2.69 35.50 -0.88
C VAL A 274 -2.90 36.73 0.00
N VAL A 275 -2.36 36.71 1.21
CA VAL A 275 -2.52 37.74 2.23
C VAL A 275 -1.30 38.65 2.26
N VAL A 276 -1.54 39.95 2.17
CA VAL A 276 -0.57 41.02 2.41
C VAL A 276 -1.02 41.76 3.66
N ARG A 277 -0.24 41.62 4.73
CA ARG A 277 -0.55 42.24 6.02
C ARG A 277 -0.28 43.75 5.97
N PRO A 278 -1.11 44.58 6.63
CA PRO A 278 -0.78 45.98 6.90
C PRO A 278 0.60 46.11 7.57
N ALA A 279 1.25 47.26 7.41
CA ALA A 279 2.53 47.53 8.06
C ALA A 279 2.38 47.54 9.59
N ASN A 280 3.47 47.23 10.30
CA ASN A 280 3.51 47.33 11.76
C ASN A 280 3.06 48.74 12.23
N GLY A 281 2.25 48.81 13.29
CA GLY A 281 1.67 50.05 13.80
C GLY A 281 0.45 50.57 13.03
N SER A 282 0.05 49.93 11.93
CA SER A 282 -1.21 50.23 11.24
C SER A 282 -2.39 49.53 11.89
N ASN A 283 -3.61 50.01 11.62
CA ASN A 283 -4.84 49.29 11.98
C ASN A 283 -4.98 48.00 11.15
N SER A 284 -5.69 47.02 11.68
CA SER A 284 -6.11 45.83 10.93
C SER A 284 -6.95 46.22 9.71
N ALA A 285 -6.85 45.44 8.64
CA ALA A 285 -7.62 45.64 7.42
C ALA A 285 -8.78 44.63 7.34
N THR A 286 -9.98 45.10 7.04
CA THR A 286 -11.15 44.24 6.81
C THR A 286 -11.36 43.99 5.32
N VAL A 287 -11.54 42.73 4.94
CA VAL A 287 -11.79 42.30 3.57
C VAL A 287 -13.02 41.40 3.52
N VAL A 288 -13.93 41.65 2.59
CA VAL A 288 -15.06 40.76 2.31
C VAL A 288 -14.70 39.89 1.11
N LEU A 289 -14.65 38.58 1.32
CA LEU A 289 -14.49 37.58 0.28
C LEU A 289 -15.87 37.08 -0.14
N THR A 290 -16.15 37.12 -1.44
CA THR A 290 -17.39 36.59 -2.02
C THR A 290 -17.07 35.33 -2.81
N ALA A 291 -17.59 34.20 -2.36
CA ALA A 291 -17.60 32.95 -3.11
C ALA A 291 -18.84 32.88 -3.99
N THR A 292 -18.67 32.68 -5.29
CA THR A 292 -19.76 32.31 -6.21
C THR A 292 -19.70 30.80 -6.43
N ILE A 293 -20.70 30.10 -5.92
CA ILE A 293 -20.82 28.64 -5.97
C ILE A 293 -21.78 28.29 -7.10
N ALA A 294 -21.39 27.44 -8.03
CA ALA A 294 -22.19 27.13 -9.20
C ALA A 294 -22.22 25.65 -9.55
N LYS A 295 -23.35 25.23 -10.12
CA LYS A 295 -23.53 23.96 -10.84
C LYS A 295 -24.29 24.25 -12.13
N ASN A 296 -23.60 24.08 -13.26
CA ASN A 296 -24.14 24.45 -14.57
C ASN A 296 -24.66 25.89 -14.58
N PHE A 297 -25.95 26.11 -14.83
CA PHE A 297 -26.56 27.44 -14.91
C PHE A 297 -27.14 27.94 -13.58
N VAL A 298 -27.09 27.15 -12.51
CA VAL A 298 -27.54 27.57 -11.17
C VAL A 298 -26.34 28.00 -10.34
N SER A 299 -26.46 29.15 -9.66
CA SER A 299 -25.42 29.65 -8.76
C SER A 299 -25.99 30.40 -7.56
N GLU A 300 -25.19 30.46 -6.50
CA GLU A 300 -25.42 31.27 -5.30
C GLU A 300 -24.13 31.97 -4.86
N THR A 301 -24.25 32.99 -4.02
CA THR A 301 -23.09 33.71 -3.47
C THR A 301 -23.06 33.65 -1.96
N LYS A 302 -21.89 33.37 -1.38
CA LYS A 302 -21.64 33.36 0.07
C LYS A 302 -20.53 34.36 0.38
N THR A 303 -20.73 35.17 1.42
CA THR A 303 -19.75 36.16 1.86
C THR A 303 -19.05 35.74 3.14
N PHE A 304 -17.76 36.08 3.23
CA PHE A 304 -16.92 35.88 4.40
C PHE A 304 -16.23 37.20 4.74
N THR A 305 -16.29 37.62 6.00
CA THR A 305 -15.58 38.83 6.45
C THR A 305 -14.30 38.41 7.15
N ALA A 306 -13.16 38.80 6.59
CA ALA A 306 -11.84 38.55 7.13
C ALA A 306 -11.21 39.82 7.68
N THR A 307 -10.54 39.71 8.83
CA THR A 307 -9.77 40.79 9.45
C THR A 307 -8.30 40.40 9.41
N VAL A 308 -7.52 41.08 8.57
CA VAL A 308 -6.08 40.87 8.43
C VAL A 308 -5.35 41.74 9.45
N ILE A 309 -4.58 41.10 10.31
CA ILE A 309 -3.82 41.80 11.36
C ILE A 309 -2.52 42.41 10.79
N PRO A 310 -2.07 43.56 11.30
CA PRO A 310 -0.81 44.17 10.89
C PRO A 310 0.38 43.24 11.14
N SER A 311 1.45 43.42 10.37
CA SER A 311 2.72 42.74 10.59
C SER A 311 3.28 43.06 11.97
N LEU A 312 3.89 42.05 12.60
CA LEU A 312 4.57 42.21 13.88
C LEU A 312 5.86 43.03 13.71
N SER A 313 6.40 43.55 14.82
CA SER A 313 7.71 44.20 14.80
C SER A 313 8.79 43.14 14.57
N ASP A 314 9.94 43.51 14.00
CA ASP A 314 11.04 42.56 13.80
C ASP A 314 11.44 41.85 15.11
N GLN A 315 11.32 42.55 16.25
CA GLN A 315 11.59 41.99 17.58
C GLN A 315 10.58 40.91 17.98
N ASP A 316 9.29 41.15 17.77
CA ASP A 316 8.23 40.19 18.10
C ASP A 316 8.25 38.99 17.14
N VAL A 317 8.56 39.23 15.86
CA VAL A 317 8.74 38.18 14.84
C VAL A 317 9.86 37.23 15.26
N VAL A 318 11.05 37.75 15.58
CA VAL A 318 12.20 36.94 15.99
C VAL A 318 11.90 36.18 17.29
N LEU A 319 11.21 36.81 18.24
CA LEU A 319 10.84 36.17 19.51
C LEU A 319 9.85 35.02 19.28
N LEU A 320 8.78 35.24 18.51
CA LEU A 320 7.75 34.23 18.26
C LEU A 320 8.30 33.07 17.43
N ASP A 321 9.06 33.37 16.37
CA ASP A 321 9.70 32.35 15.53
C ASP A 321 10.73 31.53 16.32
N SER A 322 11.54 32.17 17.18
CA SER A 322 12.49 31.46 18.04
C SER A 322 11.77 30.56 19.04
N ASN A 323 10.71 31.04 19.70
CA ASN A 323 9.94 30.25 20.66
C ASN A 323 9.33 29.01 19.99
N ASN A 324 8.78 29.19 18.79
CA ASN A 324 8.11 28.12 18.03
C ASN A 324 9.07 27.23 17.22
N LEU A 325 10.35 27.59 17.09
CA LEU A 325 11.32 26.78 16.36
C LEU A 325 11.57 25.44 17.08
N THR A 326 11.28 24.34 16.41
CA THR A 326 11.51 22.97 16.89
C THR A 326 12.30 22.16 15.87
N LEU A 327 13.01 21.14 16.34
CA LEU A 327 13.61 20.10 15.49
C LEU A 327 12.85 18.80 15.66
N SER A 328 12.59 18.10 14.55
CA SER A 328 11.99 16.77 14.52
C SER A 328 13.04 15.67 14.58
N GLY A 329 12.64 14.47 15.02
CA GLY A 329 13.50 13.29 15.09
C GLY A 329 14.00 12.98 16.50
N ASN A 330 14.72 11.87 16.66
CA ASN A 330 15.25 11.43 17.96
C ASN A 330 16.54 12.18 18.31
N LEU A 331 16.43 13.40 18.81
CA LEU A 331 17.59 14.24 19.14
C LEU A 331 18.49 13.63 20.22
N THR A 332 18.01 12.67 21.01
CA THR A 332 18.80 11.99 22.05
C THR A 332 19.56 10.76 21.56
N ASN A 333 19.24 10.27 20.36
CA ASN A 333 19.82 9.07 19.77
C ASN A 333 19.71 9.17 18.23
N LEU A 334 20.29 10.23 17.66
CA LEU A 334 20.09 10.59 16.26
C LEU A 334 20.76 9.58 15.33
N ARG A 335 19.95 8.91 14.50
CA ARG A 335 20.42 7.93 13.51
C ARG A 335 20.17 8.36 12.07
N SER A 336 19.39 9.40 11.83
CA SER A 336 19.23 10.01 10.50
C SER A 336 19.74 11.45 10.46
N ASN A 337 19.86 12.01 9.25
CA ASN A 337 20.09 13.45 9.10
C ASN A 337 18.93 14.25 9.70
N LEU A 338 19.23 15.42 10.25
CA LEU A 338 18.23 16.39 10.68
C LEU A 338 17.68 17.15 9.47
N THR A 339 16.37 17.42 9.50
CA THR A 339 15.77 18.43 8.63
C THR A 339 15.74 19.74 9.38
N LEU A 340 16.47 20.75 8.88
CA LEU A 340 16.64 22.03 9.55
C LEU A 340 15.76 23.11 8.89
N PRO A 341 14.85 23.77 9.62
CA PRO A 341 14.08 24.90 9.11
C PRO A 341 14.99 26.05 8.67
N SER A 342 14.74 26.62 7.49
CA SER A 342 15.46 27.80 6.97
C SER A 342 14.74 29.12 7.23
N GLY A 343 13.52 29.07 7.79
CA GLY A 343 12.71 30.23 8.13
C GLY A 343 11.69 29.94 9.22
N GLY A 344 11.19 31.00 9.86
CA GLY A 344 10.12 30.96 10.85
C GLY A 344 8.74 31.28 10.25
N ALA A 345 7.68 31.00 11.02
CA ALA A 345 6.29 31.17 10.59
C ALA A 345 5.93 32.65 10.32
N GLU A 346 6.58 33.59 11.02
CA GLU A 346 6.44 35.04 10.83
C GLU A 346 7.50 35.61 9.87
N GLY A 347 8.24 34.73 9.18
CA GLY A 347 9.15 35.06 8.10
C GLY A 347 10.52 35.58 8.57
N SER A 348 10.98 35.22 9.77
CA SER A 348 12.42 35.27 10.08
C SER A 348 13.19 34.31 9.17
N THR A 349 14.45 34.62 8.85
CA THR A 349 15.39 33.65 8.30
C THR A 349 16.06 32.87 9.43
N VAL A 350 16.34 31.59 9.20
CA VAL A 350 17.04 30.73 10.16
C VAL A 350 18.27 30.14 9.51
N THR A 351 19.44 30.36 10.11
CA THR A 351 20.71 29.72 9.71
C THR A 351 21.25 28.88 10.85
N TRP A 352 22.06 27.86 10.54
CA TRP A 352 22.47 26.86 11.50
C TRP A 352 23.98 26.72 11.60
N SER A 353 24.48 26.46 12.82
CA SER A 353 25.85 26.03 13.07
C SER A 353 25.88 24.84 14.02
N SER A 354 26.84 23.95 13.80
CA SER A 354 27.12 22.79 14.65
C SER A 354 28.33 23.06 15.52
N SER A 355 28.28 22.65 16.79
CA SER A 355 29.45 22.67 17.67
C SER A 355 30.51 21.62 17.30
N ASN A 356 30.18 20.64 16.45
CA ASN A 356 31.11 19.60 15.98
C ASN A 356 30.75 19.14 14.56
N THR A 357 31.28 19.86 13.56
CA THR A 357 31.02 19.59 12.14
C THR A 357 31.63 18.29 11.61
N ALA A 358 32.54 17.66 12.36
CA ALA A 358 33.09 16.35 11.99
C ALA A 358 32.10 15.20 12.26
N ILE A 359 31.13 15.40 13.18
CA ILE A 359 30.09 14.43 13.50
C ILE A 359 28.77 14.80 12.82
N LEU A 360 28.34 16.06 12.95
CA LEU A 360 27.09 16.57 12.40
C LEU A 360 27.33 17.93 11.75
N SER A 361 27.12 18.03 10.45
CA SER A 361 27.37 19.26 9.68
C SER A 361 26.39 20.39 10.03
N ASN A 362 26.71 21.63 9.62
CA ASN A 362 25.81 22.78 9.74
C ASN A 362 24.47 22.59 9.00
N ALA A 363 24.43 21.71 8.00
CA ALA A 363 23.22 21.35 7.26
C ALA A 363 22.41 20.23 7.92
N GLY A 364 22.84 19.71 9.07
CA GLY A 364 22.15 18.63 9.79
C GLY A 364 22.46 17.22 9.25
N ALA A 365 23.40 17.08 8.32
CA ALA A 365 23.85 15.77 7.85
C ALA A 365 24.87 15.14 8.80
N ILE A 366 24.67 13.87 9.16
CA ILE A 366 25.65 13.07 9.90
C ILE A 366 26.84 12.83 8.97
N VAL A 367 28.02 13.29 9.39
CA VAL A 367 29.27 13.19 8.62
C VAL A 367 30.03 11.92 9.01
N THR A 368 30.13 11.65 10.30
CA THR A 368 30.79 10.46 10.84
C THR A 368 30.14 10.08 12.17
N ARG A 369 30.02 8.77 12.43
CA ARG A 369 29.53 8.25 13.71
C ARG A 369 30.71 7.98 14.65
N PRO A 370 30.52 8.15 15.97
CA PRO A 370 31.43 7.56 16.95
C PRO A 370 31.61 6.06 16.68
N ALA A 371 32.82 5.55 16.92
CA ALA A 371 33.10 4.13 16.73
C ALA A 371 32.24 3.27 17.68
N HIS A 372 31.90 2.07 17.25
CA HIS A 372 31.16 1.13 18.08
C HIS A 372 31.83 0.89 19.45
N GLY A 373 31.07 1.06 20.53
CA GLY A 373 31.52 0.93 21.92
C GLY A 373 32.12 2.21 22.53
N SER A 374 32.12 3.34 21.81
CA SER A 374 32.62 4.63 22.31
C SER A 374 31.51 5.51 22.91
N GLY A 375 30.24 5.14 22.69
CA GLY A 375 29.07 5.89 23.12
C GLY A 375 28.68 7.03 22.17
N ASN A 376 27.49 7.60 22.41
CA ASN A 376 26.94 8.66 21.56
C ASN A 376 27.74 9.96 21.68
N ALA A 377 27.84 10.72 20.58
CA ALA A 377 28.50 12.03 20.56
C ALA A 377 27.50 13.17 20.77
N ALA A 378 27.74 14.00 21.78
CA ALA A 378 26.97 15.23 21.99
C ALA A 378 27.39 16.33 21.01
N VAL A 379 26.41 16.96 20.38
CA VAL A 379 26.55 18.09 19.45
C VAL A 379 25.48 19.13 19.81
N VAL A 380 25.86 20.41 19.86
CA VAL A 380 24.91 21.52 20.01
C VAL A 380 24.68 22.15 18.64
N MET A 381 23.45 22.07 18.15
CA MET A 381 23.00 22.79 16.96
C MET A 381 22.48 24.17 17.37
N THR A 382 23.04 25.24 16.82
CA THR A 382 22.63 26.62 17.09
C THR A 382 21.91 27.20 15.88
N ALA A 383 20.63 27.50 16.05
CA ALA A 383 19.86 28.29 15.11
C ALA A 383 20.09 29.79 15.36
N THR A 384 20.39 30.54 14.32
CA THR A 384 20.40 32.01 14.32
C THR A 384 19.15 32.48 13.59
N ILE A 385 18.22 33.08 14.32
CA ILE A 385 16.91 33.54 13.83
C ILE A 385 16.99 35.05 13.65
N LYS A 386 16.70 35.53 12.43
CA LYS A 386 16.89 36.95 12.07
C LYS A 386 15.71 37.51 11.29
N LYS A 387 15.32 38.75 11.63
CA LYS A 387 14.39 39.59 10.86
C LYS A 387 14.94 41.02 10.84
N GLY A 388 15.12 41.59 9.65
CA GLY A 388 15.72 42.92 9.50
C GLY A 388 17.08 43.03 10.20
N SER A 389 17.20 43.93 11.18
CA SER A 389 18.39 44.08 12.02
C SER A 389 18.33 43.29 13.34
N VAL A 390 17.18 42.73 13.70
CA VAL A 390 17.01 41.96 14.95
C VAL A 390 17.44 40.51 14.74
N THR A 391 18.19 39.97 15.70
CA THR A 391 18.65 38.58 15.67
C THR A 391 18.60 37.98 17.08
N THR A 392 18.32 36.69 17.17
CA THR A 392 18.49 35.88 18.39
C THR A 392 19.06 34.52 18.04
N THR A 393 19.50 33.76 19.04
CA THR A 393 19.92 32.37 18.86
C THR A 393 19.12 31.42 19.73
N LYS A 394 18.94 30.18 19.25
CA LYS A 394 18.36 29.07 20.00
C LYS A 394 19.21 27.82 19.81
N THR A 395 19.49 27.11 20.88
CA THR A 395 20.32 25.91 20.86
C THR A 395 19.48 24.65 21.00
N PHE A 396 19.93 23.57 20.37
CA PHE A 396 19.37 22.24 20.45
C PHE A 396 20.48 21.25 20.77
N ASN A 397 20.33 20.52 21.87
CA ASN A 397 21.25 19.44 22.23
C ASN A 397 20.89 18.21 21.41
N VAL A 398 21.85 17.70 20.65
CA VAL A 398 21.74 16.53 19.79
C VAL A 398 22.77 15.51 20.25
N SER A 399 22.38 14.25 20.35
CA SER A 399 23.23 13.12 20.69
C SER A 399 23.21 12.18 19.49
N VAL A 400 24.29 12.21 18.71
CA VAL A 400 24.46 11.39 17.51
C VAL A 400 24.85 9.99 17.94
N ALA A 401 24.07 9.02 17.51
CA ALA A 401 24.29 7.63 17.87
C ALA A 401 25.62 7.11 17.33
N GLU A 402 26.33 6.34 18.15
CA GLU A 402 27.49 5.58 17.70
C GLU A 402 27.13 4.58 16.60
N ASP A 403 28.16 4.13 15.90
CA ASP A 403 28.06 3.06 14.93
C ASP A 403 27.62 1.75 15.60
N GLU A 404 26.62 1.08 15.02
CA GLU A 404 26.08 -0.17 15.55
C GLU A 404 27.01 -1.38 15.38
N GLY A 405 28.14 -1.24 14.66
CA GLY A 405 29.13 -2.30 14.46
C GLY A 405 28.78 -3.31 13.38
N PHE A 406 27.70 -3.06 12.64
CA PHE A 406 27.23 -3.90 11.54
C PHE A 406 27.73 -3.39 10.19
N SER A 407 27.90 -4.31 9.25
CA SER A 407 28.39 -3.99 7.90
C SER A 407 27.62 -4.66 6.77
N ALA A 408 26.77 -5.65 7.10
CA ALA A 408 25.96 -6.36 6.13
C ALA A 408 24.66 -6.88 6.76
N TYR A 409 23.85 -7.55 5.96
CA TYR A 409 22.60 -8.19 6.32
C TYR A 409 22.65 -9.66 5.91
N LEU A 410 22.14 -10.53 6.78
CA LEU A 410 21.90 -11.95 6.51
C LEU A 410 20.40 -12.16 6.31
N PHE A 411 20.01 -12.76 5.19
CA PHE A 411 18.65 -13.20 4.93
C PHE A 411 18.57 -14.73 5.04
N ALA A 412 17.76 -15.24 5.97
CA ALA A 412 17.38 -16.64 6.05
C ALA A 412 16.04 -16.86 5.34
N TYR A 413 15.97 -17.80 4.40
CA TYR A 413 14.77 -18.01 3.54
C TYR A 413 14.65 -19.45 3.04
N PHE A 414 13.56 -19.75 2.34
CA PHE A 414 13.38 -20.95 1.50
C PHE A 414 12.82 -20.54 0.12
N THR A 415 12.69 -21.45 -0.86
CA THR A 415 12.46 -21.06 -2.27
C THR A 415 11.16 -21.55 -2.91
N GLY A 416 10.36 -22.39 -2.25
CA GLY A 416 9.18 -22.98 -2.88
C GLY A 416 8.62 -24.22 -2.19
N ASN A 417 7.85 -25.01 -2.94
CA ASN A 417 6.99 -26.08 -2.40
C ASN A 417 7.48 -27.50 -2.71
N SER A 418 8.60 -27.65 -3.41
CA SER A 418 9.26 -28.95 -3.53
C SER A 418 10.11 -29.24 -2.29
N ILE A 419 10.29 -30.52 -1.91
CA ILE A 419 11.07 -30.89 -0.72
C ILE A 419 12.49 -30.27 -0.69
N TRP A 420 13.18 -30.16 -1.83
CA TRP A 420 14.51 -29.53 -1.91
C TRP A 420 14.48 -27.99 -1.85
N GLN A 421 13.30 -27.40 -2.07
CA GLN A 421 13.05 -25.96 -1.94
C GLN A 421 12.61 -25.57 -0.53
N GLU A 422 12.07 -26.54 0.23
CA GLU A 422 11.69 -26.45 1.65
C GLU A 422 12.92 -26.75 2.53
N ALA A 423 13.90 -25.86 2.44
CA ALA A 423 15.15 -25.94 3.16
C ALA A 423 15.66 -24.55 3.53
N ILE A 424 16.31 -24.45 4.70
CA ILE A 424 16.96 -23.21 5.16
C ILE A 424 18.09 -22.85 4.19
N ARG A 425 18.03 -21.63 3.67
CA ARG A 425 19.01 -21.03 2.79
C ARG A 425 19.42 -19.66 3.35
N PHE A 426 20.64 -19.24 3.04
CA PHE A 426 21.17 -17.94 3.44
C PHE A 426 21.58 -17.11 2.23
N ALA A 427 21.39 -15.80 2.35
CA ALA A 427 21.92 -14.80 1.41
C ALA A 427 22.49 -13.60 2.17
N LEU A 428 23.45 -12.92 1.54
CA LEU A 428 24.10 -11.74 2.13
C LEU A 428 23.85 -10.49 1.29
N SER A 429 23.74 -9.35 1.97
CA SER A 429 23.68 -8.03 1.34
C SER A 429 24.47 -7.01 2.14
N ASP A 430 25.30 -6.20 1.48
CA ASP A 430 26.03 -5.12 2.14
C ASP A 430 25.16 -3.89 2.38
N ASN A 431 24.18 -3.67 1.51
CA ASN A 431 23.32 -2.48 1.54
C ASN A 431 21.90 -2.77 2.01
N GLY A 432 21.54 -4.04 2.20
CA GLY A 432 20.22 -4.48 2.63
C GLY A 432 19.16 -4.55 1.53
N TYR A 433 19.53 -4.32 0.25
CA TYR A 433 18.60 -4.31 -0.89
C TYR A 433 18.97 -5.33 -1.98
N ASN A 434 20.26 -5.64 -2.14
CA ASN A 434 20.74 -6.59 -3.16
C ASN A 434 21.34 -7.80 -2.46
N TYR A 435 20.70 -8.96 -2.57
CA TYR A 435 21.10 -10.18 -1.86
C TYR A 435 21.67 -11.21 -2.82
N ALA A 436 22.82 -11.77 -2.46
CA ALA A 436 23.43 -12.89 -3.15
C ALA A 436 23.34 -14.14 -2.28
N ALA A 437 22.81 -15.23 -2.85
CA ALA A 437 22.67 -16.50 -2.15
C ALA A 437 24.03 -17.09 -1.79
N LEU A 438 24.14 -17.69 -0.61
CA LEU A 438 25.26 -18.51 -0.19
C LEU A 438 25.09 -19.96 -0.68
N ASN A 439 26.17 -20.73 -0.66
CA ASN A 439 26.17 -22.17 -0.99
C ASN A 439 25.59 -22.51 -2.37
N GLY A 440 25.74 -21.62 -3.37
CA GLY A 440 25.17 -21.82 -4.70
C GLY A 440 23.63 -21.86 -4.69
N ASN A 441 23.00 -21.20 -3.71
CA ASN A 441 21.58 -21.34 -3.41
C ASN A 441 21.21 -22.83 -3.19
N ASN A 442 21.99 -23.56 -2.40
CA ASN A 442 21.61 -24.88 -1.86
C ASN A 442 21.32 -24.74 -0.36
N SER A 443 20.74 -25.79 0.23
CA SER A 443 20.43 -25.82 1.67
C SER A 443 21.68 -25.58 2.53
N ILE A 444 21.56 -24.75 3.56
CA ILE A 444 22.62 -24.47 4.54
C ILE A 444 22.75 -25.61 5.55
N ILE A 445 21.60 -26.20 5.92
CA ILE A 445 21.49 -27.39 6.74
C ILE A 445 20.54 -28.33 5.99
N ASN A 446 20.88 -29.60 5.93
CA ASN A 446 20.03 -30.61 5.32
C ASN A 446 18.75 -30.76 6.16
N SER A 447 17.59 -30.47 5.57
CA SER A 447 16.29 -30.48 6.26
C SER A 447 16.00 -31.82 6.95
N ALA A 448 16.41 -32.93 6.35
CA ALA A 448 16.17 -34.27 6.90
C ALA A 448 16.94 -34.55 8.21
N ASP A 449 18.02 -33.82 8.47
CA ASP A 449 18.80 -33.99 9.69
C ASP A 449 18.21 -33.21 10.87
N ILE A 450 17.31 -32.25 10.61
CA ILE A 450 16.77 -31.31 11.62
C ILE A 450 15.25 -31.34 11.75
N SER A 451 14.54 -32.07 10.89
CA SER A 451 13.07 -32.09 10.83
C SER A 451 12.55 -33.52 10.78
N SER A 452 11.33 -33.72 11.25
CA SER A 452 10.64 -35.01 11.24
C SER A 452 10.01 -35.32 9.87
N THR A 453 9.65 -34.29 9.10
CA THR A 453 9.04 -34.46 7.77
C THR A 453 10.04 -34.56 6.62
N GLY A 454 11.29 -34.14 6.85
CA GLY A 454 12.33 -34.03 5.82
C GLY A 454 12.37 -32.66 5.12
N GLY A 455 11.53 -31.70 5.52
CA GLY A 455 11.46 -30.35 4.96
C GLY A 455 11.27 -29.29 6.06
N VAL A 456 11.77 -28.08 5.81
CA VAL A 456 11.57 -26.92 6.70
C VAL A 456 11.20 -25.67 5.93
N ARG A 457 10.35 -24.82 6.52
CA ARG A 457 9.86 -23.57 5.93
C ARG A 457 9.90 -22.42 6.94
N ASP A 458 9.75 -21.20 6.43
CA ASP A 458 9.54 -20.00 7.24
C ASP A 458 10.64 -19.77 8.30
N PRO A 459 11.94 -19.76 7.93
CA PRO A 459 13.00 -19.61 8.91
C PRO A 459 13.04 -18.19 9.47
N HIS A 460 12.84 -18.07 10.79
CA HIS A 460 13.05 -16.83 11.52
C HIS A 460 14.34 -16.90 12.33
N ILE A 461 15.27 -15.97 12.07
CA ILE A 461 16.57 -15.88 12.75
C ILE A 461 16.66 -14.62 13.62
N LEU A 462 17.22 -14.76 14.82
CA LEU A 462 17.42 -13.69 15.80
C LEU A 462 18.87 -13.70 16.31
N ARG A 463 19.51 -12.53 16.34
CA ARG A 463 20.68 -12.31 17.19
C ARG A 463 20.20 -12.10 18.63
N GLY A 464 20.67 -12.94 19.54
CA GLY A 464 20.34 -12.87 20.95
C GLY A 464 21.13 -11.82 21.72
N GLU A 465 20.60 -11.44 22.89
CA GLU A 465 21.21 -10.52 23.86
C GLU A 465 22.56 -11.03 24.42
N ASN A 466 22.82 -12.32 24.27
CA ASN A 466 24.06 -12.99 24.69
C ASN A 466 25.06 -13.21 23.53
N ASN A 467 24.81 -12.63 22.35
CA ASN A 467 25.55 -12.84 21.10
C ASN A 467 25.45 -14.26 20.50
N ASP A 468 24.59 -15.13 21.03
CA ASP A 468 24.19 -16.35 20.35
C ASP A 468 23.15 -16.02 19.25
N TYR A 469 22.89 -16.99 18.37
CA TYR A 469 21.89 -16.91 17.32
C TYR A 469 20.85 -17.99 17.51
N TYR A 470 19.60 -17.60 17.37
CA TYR A 470 18.45 -18.47 17.52
C TYR A 470 17.68 -18.49 16.22
N MET A 471 17.29 -19.67 15.76
CA MET A 471 16.44 -19.80 14.59
C MET A 471 15.31 -20.77 14.88
N VAL A 472 14.14 -20.47 14.34
CA VAL A 472 13.01 -21.39 14.34
C VAL A 472 12.47 -21.53 12.92
N ALA A 473 11.89 -22.69 12.61
CA ALA A 473 11.31 -22.96 11.29
C ALA A 473 10.15 -23.95 11.42
N THR A 474 9.18 -23.87 10.52
CA THR A 474 8.11 -24.86 10.38
C THR A 474 8.71 -26.21 9.96
N ASP A 475 8.37 -27.31 10.63
CA ASP A 475 8.70 -28.67 10.19
C ASP A 475 7.58 -29.16 9.25
N MET A 476 7.85 -29.14 7.94
CA MET A 476 6.83 -29.38 6.93
C MET A 476 7.38 -29.74 5.56
N VAL A 477 6.65 -30.64 4.87
CA VAL A 477 6.69 -30.81 3.42
C VAL A 477 5.31 -30.54 2.84
N SER A 478 5.15 -29.49 2.03
CA SER A 478 3.84 -29.06 1.49
C SER A 478 3.26 -30.04 0.49
N ALA A 479 4.09 -30.84 -0.20
CA ALA A 479 3.64 -31.93 -1.05
C ALA A 479 2.85 -33.02 -0.29
N ASN A 480 3.01 -33.11 1.04
CA ASN A 480 2.23 -33.99 1.91
C ASN A 480 0.88 -33.37 2.35
N GLY A 481 0.54 -32.17 1.84
CA GLY A 481 -0.67 -31.42 2.14
C GLY A 481 -0.42 -30.21 3.07
N TRP A 482 -1.32 -29.23 3.03
CA TRP A 482 -1.22 -27.97 3.80
C TRP A 482 -1.53 -28.10 5.31
N ASN A 483 -1.70 -29.33 5.80
CA ASN A 483 -1.83 -29.67 7.22
C ASN A 483 -0.79 -30.72 7.64
N SER A 484 0.31 -30.87 6.89
CA SER A 484 1.43 -31.75 7.23
C SER A 484 2.34 -31.18 8.33
N ASN A 485 1.98 -30.04 8.93
CA ASN A 485 2.74 -29.30 9.93
C ASN A 485 2.13 -29.47 11.34
N ARG A 486 2.82 -30.19 12.21
CA ARG A 486 2.49 -30.31 13.66
C ARG A 486 3.65 -29.92 14.56
N ALA A 487 4.80 -29.67 13.93
CA ALA A 487 6.05 -29.47 14.61
C ALA A 487 6.77 -28.23 14.10
N MET A 488 7.71 -27.76 14.91
CA MET A 488 8.68 -26.75 14.55
C MET A 488 10.07 -27.22 14.93
N VAL A 489 11.06 -26.71 14.23
CA VAL A 489 12.48 -26.90 14.54
C VAL A 489 12.97 -25.68 15.30
N LEU A 490 13.67 -25.90 16.41
CA LEU A 490 14.44 -24.86 17.11
C LEU A 490 15.92 -25.11 16.84
N LEU A 491 16.65 -24.07 16.46
CA LEU A 491 18.08 -24.11 16.22
C LEU A 491 18.81 -23.03 17.03
N LYS A 492 20.01 -23.36 17.53
CA LYS A 492 20.89 -22.46 18.26
C LYS A 492 22.31 -22.52 17.71
N SER A 493 22.94 -21.37 17.52
CA SER A 493 24.34 -21.25 17.08
C SER A 493 25.08 -20.18 17.90
N THR A 494 26.39 -20.31 18.05
CA THR A 494 27.25 -19.26 18.63
C THR A 494 28.06 -18.53 17.55
N ASN A 495 27.95 -18.95 16.29
CA ASN A 495 28.82 -18.49 15.20
C ASN A 495 28.13 -18.39 13.82
N LEU A 496 26.80 -18.56 13.75
CA LEU A 496 25.96 -18.63 12.54
C LEU A 496 26.24 -19.81 11.60
N THR A 497 27.35 -20.52 11.80
CA THR A 497 27.77 -21.61 10.90
C THR A 497 27.36 -22.97 11.41
N ASP A 498 27.44 -23.21 12.72
CA ASP A 498 27.20 -24.51 13.33
C ASP A 498 25.99 -24.43 14.25
N TRP A 499 25.04 -25.35 14.03
CA TRP A 499 23.72 -25.28 14.62
C TRP A 499 23.41 -26.53 15.43
N GLN A 500 23.08 -26.34 16.70
CA GLN A 500 22.34 -27.32 17.50
C GLN A 500 20.88 -27.23 17.13
N HIS A 501 20.14 -28.33 17.16
CA HIS A 501 18.73 -28.34 16.82
C HIS A 501 17.90 -29.23 17.74
N SER A 502 16.60 -29.02 17.74
CA SER A 502 15.58 -29.88 18.34
C SER A 502 14.26 -29.73 17.58
N ILE A 503 13.40 -30.73 17.68
CA ILE A 503 12.05 -30.73 17.08
C ILE A 503 11.04 -30.71 18.21
N ILE A 504 10.06 -29.82 18.14
CA ILE A 504 8.91 -29.80 19.05
C ILE A 504 7.65 -30.11 18.23
N ASN A 505 7.12 -31.32 18.39
CA ASN A 505 5.79 -31.65 17.89
C ASN A 505 4.75 -31.28 18.95
N ILE A 506 3.90 -30.29 18.66
CA ILE A 506 2.97 -29.70 19.63
C ILE A 506 1.93 -30.70 20.15
N PRO A 507 1.13 -31.40 19.30
CA PRO A 507 0.14 -32.35 19.79
C PRO A 507 0.76 -33.54 20.55
N ASP A 508 1.97 -33.98 20.17
CA ASP A 508 2.66 -35.08 20.88
C ASP A 508 3.22 -34.64 22.24
N THR A 509 3.71 -33.41 22.34
CA THR A 509 4.36 -32.88 23.55
C THR A 509 3.33 -32.34 24.55
N TYR A 510 2.23 -31.75 24.07
CA TYR A 510 1.23 -31.07 24.88
C TYR A 510 -0.17 -31.66 24.62
N PRO A 511 -0.63 -32.64 25.41
CA PRO A 511 -1.89 -33.35 25.16
C PRO A 511 -3.13 -32.46 25.08
N GLN A 512 -3.15 -31.29 25.72
CA GLN A 512 -4.23 -30.31 25.59
C GLN A 512 -4.38 -29.73 24.18
N TYR A 513 -3.33 -29.85 23.35
CA TYR A 513 -3.30 -29.44 21.95
C TYR A 513 -3.30 -30.65 21.00
N SER A 514 -3.79 -31.81 21.42
CA SER A 514 -3.89 -33.01 20.58
C SER A 514 -4.73 -32.82 19.30
N ALA A 515 -5.59 -31.79 19.28
CA ALA A 515 -6.40 -31.42 18.13
C ALA A 515 -5.66 -30.49 17.13
N ALA A 516 -4.44 -30.05 17.46
CA ALA A 516 -3.66 -29.17 16.59
C ALA A 516 -3.35 -29.87 15.26
N ASP A 517 -3.85 -29.31 14.17
CA ASP A 517 -3.65 -29.82 12.81
C ASP A 517 -2.84 -28.87 11.92
N ARG A 518 -2.53 -27.68 12.45
CA ARG A 518 -1.56 -26.73 11.90
C ARG A 518 -0.72 -26.08 12.99
N VAL A 519 0.59 -26.04 12.78
CA VAL A 519 1.60 -25.35 13.59
C VAL A 519 2.66 -24.83 12.63
N TRP A 520 2.68 -23.54 12.32
CA TRP A 520 3.55 -22.99 11.28
C TRP A 520 3.97 -21.54 11.53
N ALA A 521 4.99 -21.12 10.78
CA ALA A 521 5.64 -19.82 10.83
C ALA A 521 6.01 -19.41 12.26
N PRO A 522 6.88 -20.19 12.93
CA PRO A 522 7.39 -19.78 14.23
C PRO A 522 8.39 -18.65 14.09
N GLU A 523 8.41 -17.77 15.09
CA GLU A 523 9.33 -16.66 15.21
C GLU A 523 9.81 -16.52 16.66
N THR A 524 10.84 -15.70 16.90
CA THR A 524 11.49 -15.58 18.21
C THR A 524 11.77 -14.13 18.57
N ILE A 525 11.48 -13.75 19.81
CA ILE A 525 11.80 -12.43 20.38
C ILE A 525 12.27 -12.58 21.83
N TYR A 526 13.18 -11.69 22.28
CA TYR A 526 13.58 -11.65 23.69
C TYR A 526 12.57 -10.84 24.52
N ASP A 527 12.14 -11.41 25.65
CA ASP A 527 11.32 -10.73 26.65
C ASP A 527 12.20 -10.21 27.79
N PRO A 528 12.53 -8.91 27.83
CA PRO A 528 13.38 -8.35 28.89
C PRO A 528 12.70 -8.37 30.26
N SER A 529 11.37 -8.46 30.33
CA SER A 529 10.63 -8.49 31.60
C SER A 529 10.71 -9.86 32.28
N VAL A 530 10.91 -10.92 31.50
CA VAL A 530 11.03 -12.31 31.98
C VAL A 530 12.48 -12.80 31.90
N GLY A 531 13.31 -12.17 31.08
CA GLY A 531 14.70 -12.53 30.85
C GLY A 531 14.88 -13.75 29.94
N LYS A 532 13.92 -14.04 29.06
CA LYS A 532 13.86 -15.27 28.25
C LYS A 532 13.48 -15.01 26.81
N TYR A 533 13.83 -15.95 25.92
CA TYR A 533 13.33 -15.96 24.56
C TYR A 533 11.92 -16.54 24.50
N MET A 534 11.03 -15.79 23.87
CA MET A 534 9.67 -16.19 23.55
C MET A 534 9.63 -16.67 22.10
N VAL A 535 9.12 -17.87 21.87
CA VAL A 535 8.78 -18.37 20.53
C VAL A 535 7.28 -18.21 20.35
N TYR A 536 6.87 -17.61 19.23
CA TYR A 536 5.46 -17.43 18.88
C TYR A 536 5.21 -17.95 17.47
N PHE A 537 4.02 -18.45 17.21
CA PHE A 537 3.72 -19.19 15.99
C PHE A 537 2.21 -19.24 15.75
N SER A 538 1.81 -19.52 14.52
CA SER A 538 0.39 -19.70 14.19
C SER A 538 -0.03 -21.15 14.40
N MET A 539 -1.19 -21.36 15.03
CA MET A 539 -1.73 -22.69 15.31
C MET A 539 -3.25 -22.72 15.12
N ARG A 540 -3.75 -23.85 14.63
CA ARG A 540 -5.18 -24.15 14.49
C ARG A 540 -5.53 -25.47 15.17
N LEU A 541 -6.64 -25.48 15.91
CA LEU A 541 -7.13 -26.67 16.64
C LEU A 541 -8.22 -27.39 15.84
N GLY A 542 -7.82 -28.02 14.73
CA GLY A 542 -8.69 -28.82 13.89
C GLY A 542 -9.47 -28.01 12.85
N PRO A 543 -10.16 -28.68 11.91
CA PRO A 543 -10.74 -28.04 10.73
C PRO A 543 -11.94 -27.13 11.00
N SER A 544 -12.56 -27.21 12.19
CA SER A 544 -13.65 -26.32 12.62
C SER A 544 -13.17 -25.05 13.31
N ASP A 545 -11.87 -24.94 13.61
CA ASP A 545 -11.25 -23.74 14.16
C ASP A 545 -10.58 -22.91 13.05
N TYR A 546 -9.98 -21.78 13.41
CA TYR A 546 -9.18 -20.93 12.53
C TYR A 546 -7.78 -20.70 13.13
N ASP A 547 -6.83 -20.28 12.29
CA ASP A 547 -5.45 -20.03 12.72
C ASP A 547 -5.38 -18.78 13.63
N LYS A 548 -4.68 -18.90 14.75
CA LYS A 548 -4.41 -17.85 15.74
C LYS A 548 -2.94 -17.86 16.12
N ILE A 549 -2.43 -16.79 16.73
CA ILE A 549 -1.05 -16.74 17.19
C ILE A 549 -0.97 -17.20 18.66
N TYR A 550 -0.08 -18.16 18.92
CA TYR A 550 0.26 -18.67 20.25
C TYR A 550 1.72 -18.38 20.57
N TYR A 551 2.09 -18.46 21.84
CA TYR A 551 3.47 -18.28 22.29
C TYR A 551 3.85 -19.22 23.42
N ALA A 552 5.14 -19.50 23.56
CA ALA A 552 5.74 -20.18 24.69
C ALA A 552 7.16 -19.64 24.95
N TYR A 553 7.63 -19.70 26.19
CA TYR A 553 9.04 -19.39 26.48
C TYR A 553 9.90 -20.61 26.25
N ALA A 554 11.00 -20.42 25.51
CA ALA A 554 12.03 -21.42 25.35
C ALA A 554 12.75 -21.66 26.68
N ASN A 555 13.17 -22.90 26.92
CA ASN A 555 14.07 -23.21 28.03
C ASN A 555 15.48 -22.64 27.79
N ASP A 556 16.32 -22.59 28.82
CA ASP A 556 17.66 -21.97 28.76
C ASP A 556 18.58 -22.57 27.67
N ARG A 557 18.34 -23.84 27.28
CA ARG A 557 19.10 -24.52 26.23
C ARG A 557 18.59 -24.20 24.82
N PHE A 558 17.41 -23.60 24.70
CA PHE A 558 16.68 -23.40 23.45
C PHE A 558 16.40 -24.71 22.70
N LEU A 559 16.08 -25.78 23.44
CA LEU A 559 15.77 -27.10 22.88
C LEU A 559 14.30 -27.53 23.11
N GLY A 560 13.46 -26.63 23.58
CA GLY A 560 12.11 -26.93 24.05
C GLY A 560 11.46 -25.73 24.73
N PHE A 561 10.19 -25.87 25.12
CA PHE A 561 9.50 -24.86 25.93
C PHE A 561 9.44 -25.24 27.40
N GLU A 562 9.34 -24.24 28.26
CA GLU A 562 9.20 -24.44 29.71
C GLU A 562 7.77 -24.85 30.12
N SER A 563 6.80 -24.56 29.27
CA SER A 563 5.40 -24.87 29.51
C SER A 563 4.66 -24.96 28.17
N ALA A 564 3.43 -25.46 28.23
CA ALA A 564 2.58 -25.50 27.05
C ALA A 564 2.31 -24.08 26.50
N PRO A 565 2.18 -23.95 25.16
CA PRO A 565 1.83 -22.69 24.52
C PRO A 565 0.59 -22.02 25.09
N LYS A 566 0.53 -20.69 25.01
CA LYS A 566 -0.61 -19.85 25.42
C LYS A 566 -1.07 -19.02 24.24
N LEU A 567 -2.37 -18.72 24.17
CA LEU A 567 -2.90 -17.82 23.14
C LEU A 567 -2.27 -16.43 23.29
N LEU A 568 -1.69 -15.91 22.22
CA LEU A 568 -1.10 -14.57 22.16
C LEU A 568 -2.09 -13.57 21.56
N PHE A 569 -2.67 -13.91 20.42
CA PHE A 569 -3.52 -13.02 19.64
C PHE A 569 -4.60 -13.78 18.87
N ASP A 570 -5.83 -13.27 18.98
CA ASP A 570 -7.00 -13.69 18.20
C ASP A 570 -7.59 -12.46 17.52
N ASN A 571 -7.65 -12.48 16.19
CA ASN A 571 -8.19 -11.40 15.37
C ASN A 571 -9.72 -11.48 15.26
N SER A 572 -10.39 -11.59 16.42
CA SER A 572 -11.86 -11.59 16.54
C SER A 572 -12.55 -12.60 15.61
N GLY A 573 -12.10 -13.86 15.61
CA GLY A 573 -12.73 -14.89 14.77
C GLY A 573 -12.15 -15.03 13.36
N LYS A 574 -11.15 -14.23 13.00
CA LYS A 574 -10.55 -14.21 11.65
C LYS A 574 -9.18 -14.88 11.65
N SER A 575 -8.96 -15.76 10.68
CA SER A 575 -7.71 -16.50 10.53
C SER A 575 -6.51 -15.55 10.37
N THR A 576 -5.47 -15.78 11.17
CA THR A 576 -4.28 -14.93 11.27
C THR A 576 -3.03 -15.80 11.39
N ILE A 577 -2.05 -15.56 10.53
CA ILE A 577 -0.78 -16.31 10.46
C ILE A 577 0.42 -15.37 10.27
N ASP A 578 1.63 -15.93 10.19
CA ASP A 578 2.88 -15.22 9.91
C ASP A 578 3.06 -13.98 10.80
N GLY A 579 3.02 -14.19 12.12
CA GLY A 579 3.19 -13.10 13.07
C GLY A 579 4.65 -12.67 13.13
N ASP A 580 4.92 -11.36 13.22
CA ASP A 580 6.25 -10.77 13.45
C ASP A 580 6.19 -9.60 14.44
N ILE A 581 6.96 -9.67 15.53
CA ILE A 581 6.90 -8.72 16.64
C ILE A 581 8.16 -7.87 16.69
N VAL A 582 7.98 -6.55 16.60
CA VAL A 582 9.05 -5.57 16.84
C VAL A 582 8.71 -4.61 17.97
N TYR A 583 9.73 -4.15 18.71
CA TYR A 583 9.57 -3.16 19.77
C TYR A 583 10.01 -1.77 19.28
N LYS A 584 9.10 -0.80 19.33
CA LYS A 584 9.36 0.60 18.93
C LYS A 584 8.52 1.56 19.77
N ASP A 585 9.14 2.65 20.21
CA ASP A 585 8.50 3.75 20.94
C ASP A 585 7.68 3.30 22.17
N GLY A 586 8.22 2.36 22.92
CA GLY A 586 7.58 1.86 24.15
C GLY A 586 6.49 0.81 23.92
N LYS A 587 6.27 0.36 22.68
CA LYS A 587 5.20 -0.57 22.31
C LYS A 587 5.74 -1.77 21.54
N TYR A 588 5.06 -2.90 21.67
CA TYR A 588 5.20 -4.07 20.82
C TYR A 588 4.22 -3.98 19.65
N HIS A 589 4.72 -4.16 18.43
CA HIS A 589 3.94 -4.17 17.20
C HIS A 589 3.99 -5.57 16.62
N LEU A 590 2.88 -6.31 16.73
CA LEU A 590 2.69 -7.62 16.10
C LEU A 590 2.14 -7.40 14.69
N PHE A 591 2.99 -7.50 13.68
CA PHE A 591 2.59 -7.65 12.29
C PHE A 591 2.07 -9.06 12.06
N PHE A 592 1.11 -9.22 11.16
CA PHE A 592 0.57 -10.53 10.83
C PHE A 592 -0.14 -10.53 9.47
N LYS A 593 -0.22 -11.71 8.85
CA LYS A 593 -1.01 -11.96 7.64
C LYS A 593 -2.46 -12.29 8.00
N THR A 594 -3.42 -11.65 7.33
CA THR A 594 -4.83 -12.07 7.34
C THR A 594 -5.07 -13.16 6.29
N GLU A 595 -5.90 -14.16 6.61
CA GLU A 595 -6.24 -15.25 5.68
C GLU A 595 -7.77 -15.36 5.48
N GLY A 596 -8.23 -15.37 4.23
CA GLY A 596 -9.64 -15.56 3.86
C GLY A 596 -10.57 -14.34 4.09
N ASN A 597 -10.07 -13.26 4.70
CA ASN A 597 -10.80 -12.02 4.95
C ASN A 597 -9.98 -10.82 4.45
N GLY A 598 -9.52 -10.95 3.20
CA GLY A 598 -8.38 -10.22 2.65
C GLY A 598 -7.06 -10.94 2.94
N ASN A 599 -6.13 -10.91 1.99
CA ASN A 599 -4.86 -11.66 2.06
C ASN A 599 -3.69 -10.68 2.06
N GLY A 600 -3.47 -10.02 3.19
CA GLY A 600 -2.47 -8.96 3.32
C GLY A 600 -1.95 -8.83 4.73
N ILE A 601 -1.06 -7.86 4.95
CA ILE A 601 -0.39 -7.67 6.24
C ILE A 601 -1.03 -6.52 7.01
N LYS A 602 -1.44 -6.80 8.24
CA LYS A 602 -1.88 -5.79 9.23
C LYS A 602 -0.96 -5.84 10.43
N LYS A 603 -1.19 -4.98 11.41
CA LYS A 603 -0.55 -5.08 12.72
C LYS A 603 -1.54 -4.91 13.86
N ALA A 604 -1.16 -5.38 15.04
CA ALA A 604 -1.77 -5.02 16.31
C ALA A 604 -0.69 -4.51 17.27
N VAL A 605 -1.07 -3.63 18.20
CA VAL A 605 -0.12 -2.91 19.06
C VAL A 605 -0.44 -3.16 20.53
N SER A 606 0.58 -3.36 21.36
CA SER A 606 0.43 -3.55 22.81
C SER A 606 1.54 -2.87 23.61
N ASP A 607 1.22 -2.54 24.86
CA ASP A 607 2.19 -2.18 25.91
C ASP A 607 2.93 -3.39 26.49
N LYS A 608 2.45 -4.61 26.24
CA LYS A 608 3.00 -5.85 26.78
C LYS A 608 3.25 -6.84 25.66
N LEU A 609 4.38 -7.53 25.71
CA LEU A 609 4.74 -8.53 24.71
C LEU A 609 3.69 -9.64 24.60
N THR A 610 3.10 -10.06 25.72
CA THR A 610 2.33 -11.31 25.85
C THR A 610 0.80 -11.15 25.85
N GLY A 611 0.26 -10.03 25.37
CA GLY A 611 -1.19 -9.88 25.22
C GLY A 611 -1.65 -8.44 25.13
N ASN A 612 -2.97 -8.22 25.16
CA ASN A 612 -3.63 -6.91 25.03
C ASN A 612 -3.31 -6.17 23.71
N TYR A 613 -3.03 -6.92 22.65
CA TYR A 613 -2.84 -6.36 21.32
C TYR A 613 -4.14 -5.76 20.79
N VAL A 614 -4.10 -4.48 20.44
CA VAL A 614 -5.20 -3.75 19.82
C VAL A 614 -4.95 -3.65 18.33
N LEU A 615 -5.93 -4.06 17.52
CA LEU A 615 -5.83 -4.07 16.07
C LEU A 615 -5.64 -2.65 15.51
N PHE A 616 -4.62 -2.48 14.68
CA PHE A 616 -4.51 -1.36 13.76
C PHE A 616 -5.08 -1.79 12.41
N ASP A 617 -6.36 -1.45 12.18
CA ASP A 617 -7.13 -2.00 11.07
C ASP A 617 -6.84 -1.32 9.72
N LYS A 618 -5.58 -1.46 9.26
CA LYS A 618 -5.07 -0.93 8.01
C LYS A 618 -4.10 -1.94 7.39
N TYR A 619 -4.26 -2.22 6.11
CA TYR A 619 -3.27 -2.99 5.35
C TYR A 619 -1.99 -2.18 5.14
N LEU A 620 -0.84 -2.78 5.44
CA LEU A 620 0.46 -2.10 5.47
C LEU A 620 1.32 -2.38 4.24
N GLN A 621 0.95 -3.37 3.41
CA GLN A 621 1.61 -3.61 2.14
C GLN A 621 1.32 -2.48 1.13
N SER A 622 2.30 -2.16 0.28
CA SER A 622 2.19 -1.15 -0.79
C SER A 622 1.73 -1.75 -2.13
N THR A 623 0.95 -2.83 -2.10
CA THR A 623 0.45 -3.56 -3.28
C THR A 623 -0.98 -4.05 -3.07
N SER A 624 -1.72 -4.25 -4.16
CA SER A 624 -3.02 -4.93 -4.15
C SER A 624 -2.93 -6.45 -4.28
N ASN A 625 -1.74 -6.98 -4.56
CA ASN A 625 -1.53 -8.43 -4.65
C ASN A 625 -1.67 -9.08 -3.27
N ALA A 626 -2.04 -10.37 -3.26
CA ALA A 626 -2.00 -11.15 -2.04
C ALA A 626 -0.54 -11.30 -1.57
N VAL A 627 -0.30 -11.10 -0.28
CA VAL A 627 1.04 -11.15 0.33
C VAL A 627 1.05 -12.01 1.58
N GLU A 628 2.22 -12.56 1.92
CA GLU A 628 2.46 -13.35 3.12
C GLU A 628 3.92 -13.22 3.59
N GLY A 629 4.24 -13.85 4.73
CA GLY A 629 5.61 -13.95 5.23
C GLY A 629 6.28 -12.60 5.46
N GLY A 630 5.59 -11.71 6.18
CA GLY A 630 6.08 -10.38 6.48
C GLY A 630 7.29 -10.43 7.42
N CYS A 631 8.38 -9.75 7.06
CA CYS A 631 9.51 -9.53 7.97
C CYS A 631 9.72 -8.02 8.17
N VAL A 632 9.84 -7.62 9.43
CA VAL A 632 9.98 -6.25 9.90
C VAL A 632 11.29 -6.09 10.64
N PHE A 633 12.18 -5.26 10.12
CA PHE A 633 13.48 -5.02 10.74
C PHE A 633 13.91 -3.58 10.54
N ARG A 634 14.79 -3.09 11.42
CA ARG A 634 15.39 -1.76 11.28
C ARG A 634 16.70 -1.86 10.51
N MET A 635 16.91 -0.96 9.56
CA MET A 635 18.22 -0.80 8.92
C MET A 635 19.24 -0.32 9.97
N TYR A 636 20.40 -0.97 10.04
CA TYR A 636 21.45 -0.55 10.99
C TYR A 636 21.87 0.90 10.69
N ASN A 637 22.24 1.64 11.73
CA ASN A 637 22.64 3.05 11.62
C ASN A 637 21.58 3.95 10.97
N SER A 638 20.30 3.59 11.06
CA SER A 638 19.18 4.33 10.48
C SER A 638 17.93 4.26 11.38
N ASP A 639 17.04 5.24 11.24
CA ASP A 639 15.70 5.23 11.84
C ASP A 639 14.66 4.56 10.93
N ASN A 640 15.06 4.13 9.73
CA ASN A 640 14.19 3.48 8.77
C ASN A 640 13.97 2.01 9.14
N TRP A 641 12.70 1.65 9.23
CA TRP A 641 12.20 0.29 9.31
C TRP A 641 11.83 -0.21 7.93
N MET A 642 12.00 -1.50 7.74
CA MET A 642 11.64 -2.24 6.55
C MET A 642 10.44 -3.11 6.87
N LEU A 643 9.51 -3.23 5.94
CA LEU A 643 8.54 -4.33 5.88
C LEU A 643 8.73 -4.98 4.52
N ILE A 644 9.15 -6.24 4.53
CA ILE A 644 9.37 -7.04 3.33
C ILE A 644 8.37 -8.19 3.32
N TYR A 645 7.93 -8.62 2.14
CA TYR A 645 6.93 -9.68 2.02
C TYR A 645 6.94 -10.39 0.67
N ASP A 646 6.43 -11.62 0.70
CA ASP A 646 6.29 -12.54 -0.42
C ASP A 646 4.94 -12.34 -1.13
N MET A 647 4.94 -12.01 -2.42
CA MET A 647 3.77 -12.07 -3.29
C MET A 647 3.61 -13.49 -3.82
N TYR A 648 3.19 -14.39 -2.94
CA TYR A 648 3.26 -15.84 -3.13
C TYR A 648 2.56 -16.39 -4.37
N THR A 649 1.62 -15.64 -4.97
CA THR A 649 0.92 -16.01 -6.21
C THR A 649 1.67 -15.64 -7.48
N SER A 650 2.59 -14.67 -7.43
CA SER A 650 3.39 -14.22 -8.57
C SER A 650 4.87 -14.57 -8.47
N GLY A 651 5.35 -14.94 -7.27
CA GLY A 651 6.76 -15.19 -6.99
C GLY A 651 7.60 -13.91 -6.88
N ALA A 652 6.95 -12.73 -6.86
CA ALA A 652 7.63 -11.48 -6.61
C ALA A 652 7.84 -11.27 -5.10
N TYR A 653 8.87 -10.51 -4.73
CA TYR A 653 9.18 -10.16 -3.35
C TYR A 653 9.41 -8.65 -3.27
N GLN A 654 8.79 -7.97 -2.31
CA GLN A 654 8.80 -6.50 -2.27
C GLN A 654 9.30 -5.96 -0.94
N PHE A 655 10.09 -4.89 -1.04
CA PHE A 655 10.63 -4.16 0.10
C PHE A 655 9.91 -2.83 0.20
N THR A 656 9.44 -2.51 1.40
CA THR A 656 8.86 -1.22 1.75
C THR A 656 9.56 -0.65 2.96
N THR A 657 9.51 0.67 3.13
CA THR A 657 10.15 1.36 4.25
C THR A 657 9.21 2.33 4.96
N SER A 658 9.44 2.53 6.26
CA SER A 658 8.68 3.44 7.13
C SER A 658 9.56 3.94 8.28
N THR A 659 9.25 5.12 8.83
CA THR A 659 9.84 5.61 10.09
C THR A 659 8.88 5.48 11.29
N ASP A 660 7.60 5.18 11.05
CA ASP A 660 6.53 5.14 12.05
C ASP A 660 5.86 3.77 12.21
N LEU A 661 6.19 2.79 11.36
CA LEU A 661 5.57 1.46 11.29
C LEU A 661 4.07 1.49 10.91
N GLU A 662 3.56 2.60 10.38
CA GLU A 662 2.15 2.79 10.02
C GLU A 662 1.97 3.19 8.56
N ASN A 663 2.93 3.94 8.03
CA ASN A 663 2.95 4.45 6.68
C ASN A 663 4.18 3.89 5.96
N PHE A 664 3.95 2.83 5.19
CA PHE A 664 4.97 2.19 4.37
C PHE A 664 4.87 2.66 2.91
N SER A 665 6.03 2.82 2.29
CA SER A 665 6.18 3.06 0.85
C SER A 665 7.21 2.14 0.25
N VAL A 666 7.04 1.74 -1.02
CA VAL A 666 8.04 0.98 -1.76
C VAL A 666 9.38 1.73 -1.74
N VAL A 667 10.47 1.00 -1.50
CA VAL A 667 11.82 1.57 -1.52
C VAL A 667 12.16 2.13 -2.90
N SER A 668 12.92 3.23 -2.94
CA SER A 668 13.37 3.82 -4.22
C SER A 668 14.62 3.15 -4.77
N GLN A 669 15.33 2.38 -3.94
CA GLN A 669 16.51 1.62 -4.30
C GLN A 669 16.13 0.43 -5.18
N ASN A 670 17.04 0.03 -6.07
CA ASN A 670 16.90 -1.22 -6.80
C ASN A 670 17.08 -2.40 -5.84
N VAL A 671 16.09 -3.28 -5.81
CA VAL A 671 16.09 -4.51 -5.01
C VAL A 671 16.30 -5.68 -5.94
N SER A 672 17.23 -6.58 -5.59
CA SER A 672 17.55 -7.72 -6.44
C SER A 672 17.99 -8.94 -5.64
N PHE A 673 17.75 -10.10 -6.25
CA PHE A 673 18.11 -11.42 -5.75
C PHE A 673 18.66 -12.23 -6.93
N ASP A 674 19.70 -13.04 -6.71
CA ASP A 674 20.10 -14.11 -7.65
C ASP A 674 19.31 -15.42 -7.40
N PHE A 675 18.23 -15.34 -6.63
CA PHE A 675 17.30 -16.41 -6.26
C PHE A 675 15.87 -15.86 -6.18
N THR A 676 14.90 -16.74 -5.92
CA THR A 676 13.51 -16.36 -5.64
C THR A 676 13.17 -16.73 -4.20
N PRO A 677 13.22 -15.78 -3.24
CA PRO A 677 12.86 -16.06 -1.86
C PRO A 677 11.36 -16.29 -1.69
N ARG A 678 11.04 -17.03 -0.64
CA ARG A 678 9.74 -17.07 0.03
C ARG A 678 9.92 -16.52 1.46
N HIS A 679 8.91 -16.67 2.30
CA HIS A 679 8.92 -16.25 3.71
C HIS A 679 10.25 -16.57 4.42
N GLY A 680 10.81 -15.55 5.09
CA GLY A 680 12.04 -15.62 5.87
C GLY A 680 12.36 -14.28 6.54
N THR A 681 13.48 -14.22 7.27
CA THR A 681 13.85 -13.07 8.12
C THR A 681 15.24 -12.54 7.81
N ILE A 682 15.41 -11.22 7.97
CA ILE A 682 16.67 -10.51 7.76
C ILE A 682 17.20 -9.94 9.08
N ILE A 683 18.49 -10.17 9.37
CA ILE A 683 19.18 -9.56 10.51
C ILE A 683 20.46 -8.83 10.06
N PRO A 684 20.85 -7.74 10.75
CA PRO A 684 22.16 -7.14 10.54
C PRO A 684 23.27 -8.02 11.13
N ILE A 685 24.41 -8.06 10.44
CA ILE A 685 25.59 -8.85 10.81
C ILE A 685 26.87 -8.01 10.77
N THR A 686 27.84 -8.42 11.58
CA THR A 686 29.17 -7.81 11.65
C THR A 686 30.05 -8.30 10.49
N SER A 687 31.13 -7.59 10.20
CA SER A 687 32.09 -8.02 9.18
C SER A 687 32.70 -9.40 9.49
N LYS A 688 32.90 -9.71 10.78
CA LYS A 688 33.44 -11.00 11.21
C LYS A 688 32.48 -12.14 10.89
N GLU A 689 31.19 -11.95 11.14
CA GLU A 689 30.14 -12.93 10.83
C GLU A 689 29.94 -13.09 9.33
N LYS A 690 29.89 -11.99 8.58
CA LYS A 690 29.85 -12.00 7.10
C LYS A 690 30.97 -12.87 6.54
N ASN A 691 32.20 -12.66 7.03
CA ASN A 691 33.37 -13.42 6.59
C ASN A 691 33.26 -14.90 6.98
N ALA A 692 32.81 -15.22 8.19
CA ALA A 692 32.64 -16.62 8.62
C ALA A 692 31.64 -17.38 7.71
N LEU A 693 30.53 -16.75 7.35
CA LEU A 693 29.53 -17.30 6.43
C LEU A 693 30.10 -17.52 5.02
N LEU A 694 30.82 -16.53 4.49
CA LEU A 694 31.47 -16.62 3.18
C LEU A 694 32.56 -17.70 3.15
N THR A 695 33.37 -17.82 4.20
CA THR A 695 34.39 -18.87 4.32
C THR A 695 33.78 -20.27 4.30
N LYS A 696 32.63 -20.47 4.95
CA LYS A 696 31.98 -21.79 5.01
C LYS A 696 31.26 -22.16 3.71
N TRP A 697 30.58 -21.21 3.07
CA TRP A 697 29.62 -21.53 2.01
C TRP A 697 29.84 -20.81 0.66
N GLY A 698 30.71 -19.80 0.60
CA GLY A 698 30.85 -18.94 -0.59
C GLY A 698 29.55 -18.23 -0.99
N SER A 699 29.55 -17.53 -2.13
CA SER A 699 28.34 -16.91 -2.71
C SER A 699 28.14 -17.30 -4.18
N SER A 700 26.89 -17.35 -4.63
CA SER A 700 26.47 -17.85 -5.96
C SER A 700 26.68 -16.84 -7.09
N GLY A 701 26.98 -15.58 -6.75
CA GLY A 701 26.84 -14.46 -7.70
C GLY A 701 27.81 -13.29 -7.53
N VAL A 702 28.84 -13.35 -6.68
CA VAL A 702 29.85 -12.28 -6.61
C VAL A 702 31.26 -12.87 -6.43
N GLU A 703 32.17 -12.44 -7.30
CA GLU A 703 33.63 -12.49 -7.09
C GLU A 703 33.93 -12.18 -5.63
N SER A 704 34.67 -13.03 -4.92
CA SER A 704 35.16 -12.69 -3.58
C SER A 704 35.74 -11.27 -3.59
N ASP A 705 35.21 -10.38 -2.74
CA ASP A 705 35.85 -9.09 -2.44
C ASP A 705 37.10 -9.34 -1.57
N LEU A 706 38.06 -10.10 -2.10
CA LEU A 706 39.47 -10.02 -1.74
C LEU A 706 40.10 -8.72 -2.28
N LYS A 707 39.32 -7.88 -3.00
CA LYS A 707 39.79 -6.64 -3.65
C LYS A 707 40.32 -5.58 -2.68
N ASP A 708 39.90 -5.61 -1.41
CA ASP A 708 40.30 -4.63 -0.40
C ASP A 708 41.22 -5.17 0.71
N ALA A 709 41.43 -6.48 0.79
CA ALA A 709 42.42 -7.06 1.71
C ALA A 709 43.85 -6.99 1.14
N VAL A 710 44.02 -6.96 -0.19
CA VAL A 710 45.34 -7.02 -0.84
C VAL A 710 45.76 -5.66 -1.40
N SER A 711 46.80 -5.06 -0.81
CA SER A 711 47.46 -3.89 -1.38
C SER A 711 48.60 -4.32 -2.31
N VAL A 712 48.64 -3.74 -3.51
CA VAL A 712 49.70 -3.98 -4.50
C VAL A 712 50.43 -2.68 -4.78
N SER A 713 51.75 -2.69 -4.62
CA SER A 713 52.61 -1.61 -5.10
C SER A 713 53.52 -2.14 -6.20
N ALA A 714 53.51 -1.48 -7.34
CA ALA A 714 54.31 -1.88 -8.49
C ALA A 714 55.15 -0.70 -8.97
N THR A 715 56.47 -0.87 -9.00
CA THR A 715 57.43 0.17 -9.42
C THR A 715 58.28 -0.36 -10.56
N SER A 716 58.31 0.37 -11.68
CA SER A 716 59.18 0.03 -12.81
C SER A 716 60.48 0.83 -12.76
N ALA A 717 61.62 0.17 -12.85
CA ALA A 717 62.94 0.80 -13.01
C ALA A 717 63.86 -0.09 -13.86
N SER A 718 64.61 0.51 -14.77
CA SER A 718 65.70 -0.14 -15.54
C SER A 718 65.31 -1.50 -16.16
N GLY A 719 64.16 -1.55 -16.86
CA GLY A 719 63.68 -2.77 -17.53
C GLY A 719 63.09 -3.84 -16.61
N SER A 720 62.93 -3.55 -15.31
CA SER A 720 62.31 -4.45 -14.32
C SER A 720 61.06 -3.84 -13.72
N LEU A 721 60.07 -4.68 -13.41
CA LEU A 721 58.87 -4.34 -12.65
C LEU A 721 58.90 -5.10 -11.33
N HIS A 722 59.05 -4.36 -10.23
CA HIS A 722 58.96 -4.93 -8.88
C HIS A 722 57.51 -4.83 -8.40
N VAL A 723 56.94 -5.96 -7.98
CA VAL A 723 55.57 -6.06 -7.46
C VAL A 723 55.61 -6.55 -6.02
N GLN A 724 55.06 -5.76 -5.11
CA GLN A 724 54.84 -6.13 -3.71
C GLN A 724 53.35 -6.33 -3.47
N ILE A 725 53.00 -7.41 -2.78
CA ILE A 725 51.63 -7.82 -2.46
C ILE A 725 51.56 -8.01 -0.94
N SER A 726 50.67 -7.29 -0.25
CA SER A 726 50.49 -7.41 1.21
C SER A 726 49.02 -7.50 1.60
N GLY A 727 48.72 -8.27 2.67
CA GLY A 727 47.40 -8.37 3.29
C GLY A 727 46.69 -9.74 3.19
N ASP A 728 47.41 -10.80 2.79
CA ASP A 728 46.92 -12.18 2.82
C ASP A 728 48.04 -13.08 3.38
N GLU A 729 47.93 -13.49 4.66
CA GLU A 729 48.98 -14.24 5.37
C GLU A 729 49.10 -15.70 4.91
N ASP A 730 48.13 -16.23 4.13
CA ASP A 730 48.06 -17.64 3.74
C ASP A 730 48.11 -17.90 2.21
N ALA A 731 48.16 -16.86 1.36
CA ALA A 731 48.23 -17.04 -0.09
C ALA A 731 49.65 -17.31 -0.61
N SER A 732 49.96 -18.57 -0.92
CA SER A 732 51.14 -18.96 -1.70
C SER A 732 50.76 -19.21 -3.17
N GLY A 733 51.61 -18.80 -4.12
CA GLY A 733 51.46 -19.14 -5.55
C GLY A 733 50.64 -18.16 -6.40
N PHE A 734 50.94 -16.85 -6.34
CA PHE A 734 50.26 -15.85 -7.17
C PHE A 734 50.54 -16.04 -8.66
N THR A 735 49.65 -15.55 -9.50
CA THR A 735 49.91 -15.33 -10.92
C THR A 735 49.84 -13.85 -11.22
N LEU A 736 50.90 -13.29 -11.80
CA LEU A 736 50.95 -11.92 -12.30
C LEU A 736 50.72 -11.95 -13.80
N ARG A 737 49.74 -11.20 -14.30
CA ARG A 737 49.50 -11.02 -15.74
C ARG A 737 49.57 -9.55 -16.10
N LEU A 738 50.28 -9.24 -17.18
CA LEU A 738 50.38 -7.90 -17.71
C LEU A 738 49.64 -7.80 -19.03
N PHE A 739 48.80 -6.77 -19.17
CA PHE A 739 48.02 -6.49 -20.36
C PHE A 739 48.36 -5.10 -20.90
N ASP A 740 48.43 -4.95 -22.21
CA ASP A 740 48.45 -3.63 -22.84
C ASP A 740 47.07 -2.95 -22.76
N MET A 741 47.00 -1.68 -23.15
CA MET A 741 45.75 -0.90 -23.12
C MET A 741 44.67 -1.40 -24.09
N LEU A 742 45.00 -2.31 -25.01
CA LEU A 742 44.05 -2.96 -25.92
C LEU A 742 43.57 -4.31 -25.36
N GLY A 743 43.97 -4.68 -24.14
CA GLY A 743 43.55 -5.90 -23.46
C GLY A 743 44.31 -7.14 -23.91
N LYS A 744 45.41 -7.02 -24.67
CA LYS A 744 46.25 -8.16 -25.05
C LYS A 744 47.23 -8.48 -23.93
N LYS A 745 47.26 -9.75 -23.49
CA LYS A 745 48.25 -10.23 -22.52
C LYS A 745 49.65 -10.18 -23.14
N VAL A 746 50.53 -9.39 -22.54
CA VAL A 746 51.92 -9.21 -23.00
C VAL A 746 52.93 -9.97 -22.15
N LEU A 747 52.59 -10.27 -20.89
CA LEU A 747 53.47 -11.01 -19.98
C LEU A 747 52.67 -11.79 -18.93
N GLU A 748 53.20 -12.92 -18.48
CA GLU A 748 52.64 -13.70 -17.38
C GLU A 748 53.75 -14.35 -16.55
N LYS A 749 53.60 -14.32 -15.22
CA LYS A 749 54.44 -15.02 -14.26
C LYS A 749 53.55 -15.82 -13.33
N LYS A 750 53.64 -17.15 -13.37
CA LYS A 750 52.93 -18.06 -12.45
C LYS A 750 53.79 -18.37 -11.23
N HIS A 751 53.16 -18.77 -10.13
CA HIS A 751 53.81 -19.11 -8.87
C HIS A 751 54.71 -17.98 -8.33
N ALA A 752 54.27 -16.73 -8.50
CA ALA A 752 54.92 -15.55 -7.96
C ALA A 752 54.81 -15.52 -6.43
N SER A 753 55.86 -15.00 -5.80
CA SER A 753 55.90 -14.73 -4.36
C SER A 753 55.26 -13.38 -4.03
N GLN A 754 55.08 -13.06 -2.74
CA GLN A 754 54.56 -11.77 -2.28
C GLN A 754 55.45 -10.58 -2.70
N SER A 755 56.74 -10.84 -2.99
CA SER A 755 57.71 -9.87 -3.48
C SER A 755 58.36 -10.41 -4.76
N GLU A 756 57.83 -10.03 -5.92
CA GLU A 756 58.24 -10.61 -7.21
C GLU A 756 58.83 -9.54 -8.14
N THR A 757 59.76 -9.95 -9.01
CA THR A 757 60.32 -9.10 -10.06
C THR A 757 60.06 -9.70 -11.44
N MET A 758 59.48 -8.91 -12.33
CA MET A 758 59.23 -9.28 -13.73
C MET A 758 60.17 -8.52 -14.67
N ASP A 759 60.80 -9.22 -15.61
CA ASP A 759 61.56 -8.59 -16.71
C ASP A 759 60.57 -7.99 -17.72
N VAL A 760 60.61 -6.67 -17.86
CA VAL A 760 59.76 -5.90 -18.77
C VAL A 760 60.59 -5.14 -19.81
N SER A 761 61.88 -5.45 -19.96
CA SER A 761 62.82 -4.78 -20.86
C SER A 761 62.42 -4.81 -22.35
N ARG A 762 61.54 -5.76 -22.73
CA ARG A 762 61.03 -5.92 -24.10
C ARG A 762 59.70 -5.21 -24.36
N LEU A 763 59.11 -4.59 -23.34
CA LEU A 763 57.86 -3.85 -23.47
C LEU A 763 58.15 -2.38 -23.81
N SER A 764 57.32 -1.78 -24.66
CA SER A 764 57.44 -0.36 -24.99
C SER A 764 57.04 0.52 -23.79
N PRO A 765 57.65 1.70 -23.60
CA PRO A 765 57.22 2.64 -22.56
C PRO A 765 55.73 2.99 -22.72
N GLY A 766 54.96 2.93 -21.64
CA GLY A 766 53.51 3.09 -21.71
C GLY A 766 52.76 2.68 -20.44
N ILE A 767 51.43 2.77 -20.49
CA ILE A 767 50.55 2.30 -19.41
C ILE A 767 50.15 0.85 -19.68
N TYR A 768 50.22 0.03 -18.65
CA TYR A 768 49.81 -1.37 -18.67
C TYR A 768 48.88 -1.66 -17.49
N ILE A 769 48.10 -2.74 -17.61
CA ILE A 769 47.27 -3.25 -16.52
C ILE A 769 47.95 -4.48 -15.95
N LEU A 770 48.34 -4.42 -14.68
CA LEU A 770 48.78 -5.57 -13.90
C LEU A 770 47.55 -6.21 -13.24
N ASN A 771 47.35 -7.50 -13.50
CA ASN A 771 46.41 -8.34 -12.78
C ASN A 771 47.23 -9.22 -11.82
N VAL A 772 46.86 -9.19 -10.54
CA VAL A 772 47.35 -10.14 -9.53
C VAL A 772 46.25 -11.16 -9.31
N LEU A 773 46.58 -12.45 -9.46
CA LEU A 773 45.63 -13.53 -9.38
C LEU A 773 46.05 -14.61 -8.38
N THR A 774 45.08 -15.33 -7.82
CA THR A 774 45.27 -16.63 -7.17
C THR A 774 44.24 -17.61 -7.73
N ASN A 775 44.63 -18.87 -8.01
CA ASN A 775 43.72 -19.88 -8.56
C ASN A 775 42.89 -19.41 -9.79
N ASN A 776 43.49 -18.60 -10.68
CA ASN A 776 42.85 -17.92 -11.81
C ASN A 776 41.78 -16.85 -11.50
N HIS A 777 41.57 -16.50 -10.23
CA HIS A 777 40.72 -15.38 -9.81
C HIS A 777 41.54 -14.10 -9.67
N ILE A 778 41.03 -12.96 -10.15
CA ILE A 778 41.71 -11.66 -10.05
C ILE A 778 41.51 -11.08 -8.64
N LEU A 779 42.60 -10.92 -7.90
CA LEU A 779 42.65 -10.30 -6.57
C LEU A 779 42.73 -8.77 -6.67
N LYS A 780 43.57 -8.26 -7.57
CA LYS A 780 43.75 -6.81 -7.77
C LYS A 780 44.07 -6.49 -9.22
N ASN A 781 43.55 -5.34 -9.67
CA ASN A 781 43.97 -4.68 -10.91
C ASN A 781 44.69 -3.39 -10.56
N GLN A 782 45.90 -3.20 -11.08
CA GLN A 782 46.67 -1.97 -10.90
C GLN A 782 47.10 -1.43 -12.25
N LYS A 783 46.79 -0.15 -12.50
CA LYS A 783 47.41 0.60 -13.61
C LYS A 783 48.85 0.88 -13.24
N ILE A 784 49.77 0.47 -14.08
CA ILE A 784 51.19 0.73 -13.90
C ILE A 784 51.72 1.46 -15.13
N ARG A 785 52.72 2.30 -14.92
CA ARG A 785 53.50 2.89 -16.00
C ARG A 785 54.82 2.14 -16.09
N ILE A 786 55.16 1.65 -17.27
CA ILE A 786 56.50 1.15 -17.59
C ILE A 786 57.23 2.32 -18.27
N ASN A 787 58.36 2.73 -17.67
CA ASN A 787 59.17 3.85 -18.13
C ASN A 787 60.22 3.44 -19.15
#